data_AF-A0AAJ6LM30-F1
#
_entry.id   AF-A0AAJ6LM30-F1
#
_cell.length_a   1.000
_cell.length_b   1.000
_cell.length_c   1.000
_cell.angle_alpha   90.00
_cell.angle_beta   90.00
_cell.angle_gamma   90.00
#
_symmetry.space_group_name_H-M   'P 1'
#
loop_
_entity.id
_entity.type
_entity.pdbx_description
1 polymer ?
#
loop_
_entity_poly.entity_id
_entity_poly.type
_entity_poly.pdbx_seq_one_letter_code
_entity_poly.pdbx_strand_id
1 'polypeptide(L)'
;MFASTKNNTLVLNTGSSLKGDVISTASKGNTLSLVGTGTEDSNFIGLKEGDGFASVKMDGEKWTLSGNIDIIGADDSLQVNSGDLVLSGAVANAGNTLVAKDASLQLGDGTKTATLSGGLTNNGTVIFNQGSSSTFATGITGSGNVEKADSNTLTLSGNNSYTGNTVLHNGTTLIASGATLGVKGSNATVTVENGAAFATAGEVNNNIDILTGGTLAAWNAVQGNTTLSVSGIDTVNGNVTNGGTLLLGAANNSVGNNFIINGDYTGSSGSQIVMNSSLGEDNAPTDHLTITGSSFGQSDVSVKNIGGLGAQTVNGMEIVSVGGSSEAQLTLAAPVVAGAYEYNLYQHGDGNWYLESKATPSDEPADDNDDGGNTDGDNTDNGGNTDNGDNTDNGGNTDNGGNTDTDGNTDNGGNSDNGGNTDNGGNSDNGGNSAPEVMAPEVGAYLGNYLAAQSMFLHKRDDRDQITFRNEDDLNTWMYVKGRYHENDAGGDKVSYDTTTTVLQVGSDFMSKPMDNGILRAGGMFGAGQAKTHSDAKHNVRDAQGKVDGFNVGVYATWQEDQTLRLGSYIDTWAAYSWYNNKVTSNRNDEDYDSEGFAASVEVGHAWVIPSENARTWKIEPQAQVIYSYLDQENHTDRDGVRVTTLDNDSIFGRLGVKSSYFEQKDVKAWQPYVAVNWLKGAGQNDLAFNDETVSNDTPEDRGQLELGVTGNLNETTTLSLRASGEWGENSYAAYGGHILLNHRW
;
A
#
# COMPACT_ATOMS: atom_id res chain seq x y z
N MET A 1 49.12 45.57 21.05
CA MET A 1 49.80 45.72 19.75
C MET A 1 51.26 45.35 19.91
N PHE A 2 51.71 44.31 19.20
CA PHE A 2 53.09 43.84 19.22
C PHE A 2 53.75 44.18 17.87
N ALA A 3 54.60 45.20 17.83
CA ALA A 3 55.24 45.63 16.59
C ALA A 3 56.74 45.30 16.60
N SER A 4 57.19 44.44 15.68
CA SER A 4 58.60 44.04 15.56
C SER A 4 58.94 43.65 14.13
N THR A 5 60.08 44.11 13.62
CA THR A 5 60.67 43.66 12.34
C THR A 5 61.55 42.40 12.48
N LYS A 6 61.77 41.93 13.72
CA LYS A 6 62.49 40.69 14.04
C LYS A 6 61.54 39.49 14.08
N ASN A 7 62.10 38.28 14.00
CA ASN A 7 61.37 37.03 14.24
C ASN A 7 61.21 36.84 15.75
N ASN A 8 59.97 36.65 16.21
CA ASN A 8 59.66 36.43 17.62
C ASN A 8 58.83 35.16 17.79
N THR A 9 58.91 34.54 18.95
CA THR A 9 58.06 33.41 19.33
C THR A 9 57.25 33.79 20.56
N LEU A 10 55.93 33.69 20.46
CA LEU A 10 55.03 33.74 21.60
C LEU A 10 54.78 32.31 22.07
N VAL A 11 55.11 32.01 23.33
CA VAL A 11 54.86 30.71 23.95
C VAL A 11 53.75 30.86 25.00
N LEU A 12 52.65 30.15 24.82
CA LEU A 12 51.57 30.04 25.80
C LEU A 12 51.73 28.71 26.56
N ASN A 13 52.00 28.81 27.86
CA ASN A 13 52.07 27.67 28.78
C ASN A 13 50.78 27.53 29.58
N THR A 14 50.63 26.46 30.35
CA THR A 14 49.51 26.31 31.29
C THR A 14 49.31 27.53 32.19
N GLY A 15 48.07 28.02 32.21
CA GLY A 15 47.66 29.21 32.94
C GLY A 15 47.96 30.53 32.23
N SER A 16 48.47 30.52 31.00
CA SER A 16 48.59 31.74 30.19
C SER A 16 47.20 32.29 29.86
N SER A 17 47.04 33.60 29.97
CA SER A 17 45.84 34.33 29.56
C SER A 17 46.27 35.66 28.98
N LEU A 18 45.74 35.99 27.81
CA LEU A 18 45.98 37.27 27.16
C LEU A 18 44.77 38.19 27.39
N LYS A 19 45.01 39.50 27.34
CA LYS A 19 43.95 40.49 27.36
C LYS A 19 44.01 41.30 26.08
N GLY A 20 43.16 40.91 25.13
CA GLY A 20 43.04 41.51 23.81
C GLY A 20 44.03 40.93 22.79
N ASP A 21 43.87 41.35 21.54
CA ASP A 21 44.46 40.68 20.38
C ASP A 21 45.98 40.80 20.26
N VAL A 22 46.57 39.74 19.71
CA VAL A 22 47.97 39.66 19.30
C VAL A 22 48.06 39.98 17.81
N ILE A 23 48.49 41.21 17.52
CA ILE A 23 48.65 41.69 16.15
C ILE A 23 50.11 41.53 15.73
N SER A 24 50.37 40.75 14.68
CA SER A 24 51.68 40.61 14.02
C SER A 24 51.84 41.69 12.94
N THR A 25 52.92 42.48 13.01
CA THR A 25 53.19 43.57 12.05
C THR A 25 54.61 43.49 11.53
N ALA A 26 54.81 43.67 10.21
CA ALA A 26 56.13 43.91 9.59
C ALA A 26 57.19 42.79 9.68
N SER A 27 56.89 41.63 10.29
CA SER A 27 57.76 40.45 10.32
C SER A 27 57.00 39.22 9.82
N LYS A 28 57.61 38.49 8.88
CA LYS A 28 57.07 37.23 8.32
C LYS A 28 57.54 35.98 9.06
N GLY A 29 58.29 36.14 10.15
CA GLY A 29 58.91 35.04 10.89
C GLY A 29 58.39 34.87 12.32
N ASN A 30 57.27 35.51 12.68
CA ASN A 30 56.70 35.40 14.02
C ASN A 30 56.00 34.04 14.20
N THR A 31 56.16 33.39 15.35
CA THR A 31 55.56 32.08 15.63
C THR A 31 54.77 32.07 16.94
N LEU A 32 53.75 31.22 17.01
CA LEU A 32 52.98 30.91 18.21
C LEU A 32 53.24 29.44 18.60
N SER A 33 53.56 29.18 19.86
CA SER A 33 53.72 27.82 20.41
C SER A 33 52.82 27.65 21.62
N LEU A 34 52.03 26.59 21.61
CA LEU A 34 51.07 26.22 22.64
C LEU A 34 51.64 24.99 23.37
N VAL A 35 51.83 25.13 24.68
CA VAL A 35 52.44 24.10 25.54
C VAL A 35 51.53 23.86 26.74
N GLY A 36 51.43 22.60 27.19
CA GLY A 36 50.53 22.20 28.26
C GLY A 36 49.06 22.38 27.89
N THR A 37 48.26 22.90 28.82
CA THR A 37 46.81 23.12 28.65
C THR A 37 46.38 24.59 28.73
N GLY A 38 45.36 24.99 27.98
CA GLY A 38 44.80 26.35 28.10
C GLY A 38 43.60 26.66 27.20
N THR A 39 43.03 27.86 27.39
CA THR A 39 41.97 28.41 26.54
C THR A 39 42.24 29.89 26.34
N GLU A 40 42.06 30.38 25.12
CA GLU A 40 42.29 31.78 24.79
C GLU A 40 41.30 32.28 23.73
N ASP A 41 40.82 33.51 23.89
CA ASP A 41 39.85 34.16 22.99
C ASP A 41 40.44 35.28 22.15
N SER A 42 41.68 35.69 22.45
CA SER A 42 42.42 36.68 21.67
C SER A 42 42.61 36.25 20.21
N ASN A 43 42.52 37.22 19.29
CA ASN A 43 42.88 37.01 17.89
C ASN A 43 44.41 37.01 17.71
N PHE A 44 44.91 36.19 16.79
CA PHE A 44 46.32 36.10 16.38
C PHE A 44 46.45 36.47 14.90
N ILE A 45 46.33 37.77 14.60
CA ILE A 45 46.08 38.27 13.24
C ILE A 45 47.20 39.18 12.72
N GLY A 46 47.26 39.35 11.40
CA GLY A 46 48.07 40.36 10.74
C GLY A 46 47.44 41.75 10.85
N LEU A 47 48.25 42.82 10.81
CA LEU A 47 47.71 44.18 10.74
C LEU A 47 47.12 44.53 9.37
N LYS A 48 47.59 43.87 8.31
CA LYS A 48 47.18 44.04 6.92
C LYS A 48 47.31 42.71 6.18
N GLU A 49 46.70 42.63 5.00
CA GLU A 49 46.83 41.47 4.13
C GLU A 49 48.31 41.10 3.88
N GLY A 50 48.64 39.83 4.09
CA GLY A 50 50.00 39.29 3.96
C GLY A 50 50.90 39.45 5.20
N ASP A 51 50.43 40.09 6.27
CA ASP A 51 51.01 40.00 7.61
C ASP A 51 50.34 38.86 8.39
N GLY A 52 51.01 38.28 9.39
CA GLY A 52 50.49 37.17 10.20
C GLY A 52 51.60 36.41 10.93
N PHE A 53 51.31 35.16 11.29
CA PHE A 53 52.26 34.25 11.91
C PHE A 53 52.86 33.31 10.86
N ALA A 54 54.17 33.11 10.91
CA ALA A 54 54.89 32.13 10.11
C ALA A 54 54.48 30.70 10.46
N SER A 55 54.22 30.43 11.75
CA SER A 55 53.66 29.15 12.18
C SER A 55 52.95 29.23 13.52
N VAL A 56 52.01 28.30 13.72
CA VAL A 56 51.40 27.97 14.99
C VAL A 56 51.72 26.51 15.29
N LYS A 57 52.25 26.22 16.47
CA LYS A 57 52.60 24.87 16.90
C LYS A 57 51.89 24.52 18.20
N MET A 58 51.17 23.41 18.20
CA MET A 58 50.61 22.78 19.38
C MET A 58 51.50 21.61 19.78
N ASP A 59 52.28 21.81 20.85
CA ASP A 59 53.19 20.85 21.48
C ASP A 59 52.76 20.57 22.93
N GLY A 60 51.45 20.70 23.20
CA GLY A 60 50.85 20.60 24.53
C GLY A 60 49.93 19.40 24.70
N GLU A 61 49.13 19.44 25.77
CA GLU A 61 48.11 18.44 26.10
C GLU A 61 46.74 18.83 25.54
N LYS A 62 46.29 20.08 25.76
CA LYS A 62 44.97 20.55 25.28
C LYS A 62 44.86 22.07 25.20
N TRP A 63 44.60 22.62 24.02
CA TRP A 63 44.37 24.06 23.84
C TRP A 63 43.07 24.34 23.09
N THR A 64 42.36 25.39 23.51
CA THR A 64 41.20 25.92 22.78
C THR A 64 41.46 27.38 22.41
N LEU A 65 41.47 27.68 21.11
CA LEU A 65 41.62 29.03 20.56
C LEU A 65 40.33 29.44 19.86
N SER A 66 39.64 30.45 20.39
CA SER A 66 38.34 30.89 19.85
C SER A 66 38.38 32.18 19.05
N GLY A 67 39.54 32.83 18.99
CA GLY A 67 39.82 33.98 18.12
C GLY A 67 40.30 33.55 16.73
N ASN A 68 40.33 34.51 15.80
CA ASN A 68 40.82 34.31 14.43
C ASN A 68 42.35 34.20 14.40
N ILE A 69 42.90 33.46 13.43
CA ILE A 69 44.33 33.23 13.28
C ILE A 69 44.75 33.42 11.81
N ASP A 70 45.71 34.30 11.57
CA ASP A 70 46.33 34.49 10.25
C ASP A 70 47.70 33.81 10.20
N ILE A 71 47.82 32.76 9.39
CA ILE A 71 49.06 31.99 9.21
C ILE A 71 49.56 32.18 7.77
N ILE A 72 50.70 32.86 7.63
CA ILE A 72 51.32 33.25 6.36
C ILE A 72 52.50 32.38 5.95
N GLY A 73 52.84 31.38 6.76
CA GLY A 73 53.91 30.42 6.45
C GLY A 73 53.57 29.51 5.29
N ALA A 74 54.59 29.17 4.50
CA ALA A 74 54.53 28.06 3.55
C ALA A 74 54.76 26.73 4.30
N ASP A 75 54.56 25.60 3.60
CA ASP A 75 54.70 24.24 4.14
C ASP A 75 53.82 23.98 5.37
N ASP A 76 54.19 23.06 6.26
CA ASP A 76 53.47 22.79 7.51
C ASP A 76 53.57 23.97 8.48
N SER A 77 52.60 24.87 8.43
CA SER A 77 52.62 26.13 9.17
C SER A 77 51.62 26.15 10.33
N LEU A 78 50.58 25.32 10.30
CA LEU A 78 49.81 24.93 11.49
C LEU A 78 50.18 23.48 11.84
N GLN A 79 50.86 23.27 12.96
CA GLN A 79 51.33 21.93 13.38
C GLN A 79 50.66 21.54 14.69
N VAL A 80 49.87 20.48 14.69
CA VAL A 80 49.38 19.83 15.91
C VAL A 80 50.25 18.59 16.14
N ASN A 81 51.34 18.77 16.88
CA ASN A 81 52.33 17.73 17.10
C ASN A 81 51.95 16.77 18.23
N SER A 82 51.15 17.24 19.19
CA SER A 82 50.64 16.44 20.31
C SER A 82 49.34 17.02 20.88
N GLY A 83 48.57 16.18 21.57
CA GLY A 83 47.40 16.59 22.33
C GLY A 83 46.25 17.11 21.45
N ASP A 84 45.34 17.85 22.08
CA ASP A 84 44.11 18.31 21.45
C ASP A 84 44.14 19.82 21.16
N LEU A 85 43.96 20.21 19.91
CA LEU A 85 43.76 21.61 19.52
C LEU A 85 42.32 21.84 19.06
N VAL A 86 41.58 22.69 19.75
CA VAL A 86 40.26 23.18 19.33
C VAL A 86 40.40 24.58 18.75
N LEU A 87 39.96 24.77 17.50
CA LEU A 87 39.89 26.06 16.83
C LEU A 87 38.42 26.40 16.59
N SER A 88 37.94 27.54 17.10
CA SER A 88 36.55 27.98 16.91
C SER A 88 36.39 29.36 16.26
N GLY A 89 37.50 29.98 15.86
CA GLY A 89 37.55 31.16 14.99
C GLY A 89 37.89 30.84 13.53
N ALA A 90 38.03 31.87 12.70
CA ALA A 90 38.50 31.73 11.33
C ALA A 90 40.02 31.56 11.28
N VAL A 91 40.50 30.55 10.56
CA VAL A 91 41.92 30.22 10.41
C VAL A 91 42.32 30.37 8.95
N ALA A 92 42.89 31.53 8.62
CA ALA A 92 43.45 31.81 7.30
C ALA A 92 44.88 31.24 7.24
N ASN A 93 45.00 29.97 6.88
CA ASN A 93 46.29 29.32 6.65
C ASN A 93 46.65 29.31 5.16
N ALA A 94 47.77 29.95 4.82
CA ALA A 94 48.32 29.98 3.46
C ALA A 94 49.13 28.71 3.10
N GLY A 95 49.56 27.94 4.10
CA GLY A 95 50.35 26.72 3.94
C GLY A 95 49.53 25.45 4.14
N ASN A 96 50.15 24.46 4.76
CA ASN A 96 49.56 23.19 5.15
C ASN A 96 49.32 23.14 6.66
N THR A 97 48.28 22.41 7.04
CA THR A 97 48.00 22.01 8.41
C THR A 97 48.44 20.56 8.59
N LEU A 98 49.33 20.29 9.53
CA LEU A 98 49.78 18.94 9.89
C LEU A 98 49.17 18.55 11.24
N VAL A 99 48.39 17.47 11.26
CA VAL A 99 47.97 16.80 12.50
C VAL A 99 48.80 15.54 12.63
N ALA A 100 49.67 15.48 13.64
CA ALA A 100 50.55 14.35 13.88
C ALA A 100 49.78 13.14 14.40
N LYS A 101 50.44 11.97 14.33
CA LYS A 101 49.92 10.74 14.93
C LYS A 101 49.61 10.95 16.41
N ASP A 102 48.47 10.43 16.86
CA ASP A 102 47.97 10.50 18.24
C ASP A 102 47.63 11.94 18.73
N ALA A 103 47.61 12.93 17.84
CA ALA A 103 47.13 14.29 18.10
C ALA A 103 45.74 14.52 17.50
N SER A 104 44.99 15.51 18.01
CA SER A 104 43.66 15.86 17.50
C SER A 104 43.51 17.35 17.15
N LEU A 105 42.83 17.62 16.04
CA LEU A 105 42.41 18.96 15.63
C LEU A 105 40.88 19.00 15.54
N GLN A 106 40.24 19.78 16.39
CA GLN A 106 38.80 20.04 16.34
C GLN A 106 38.51 21.40 15.71
N LEU A 107 37.61 21.41 14.72
CA LEU A 107 37.08 22.61 14.09
C LEU A 107 35.66 22.88 14.61
N GLY A 108 35.51 24.04 15.25
CA GLY A 108 34.32 24.44 15.98
C GLY A 108 34.29 23.90 17.41
N ASP A 109 33.38 24.43 18.22
CA ASP A 109 33.14 24.00 19.61
C ASP A 109 31.69 23.60 19.90
N GLY A 110 30.90 23.38 18.84
CA GLY A 110 29.46 23.11 18.88
C GLY A 110 28.60 24.37 19.00
N THR A 111 29.20 25.53 19.27
CA THR A 111 28.50 26.83 19.33
C THR A 111 29.01 27.80 18.27
N LYS A 112 30.30 27.82 18.02
CA LYS A 112 30.97 28.61 16.99
C LYS A 112 31.37 27.73 15.81
N THR A 113 31.33 28.31 14.62
CA THR A 113 31.74 27.67 13.37
C THR A 113 33.14 28.12 13.00
N ALA A 114 34.06 27.17 12.87
CA ALA A 114 35.42 27.41 12.44
C ALA A 114 35.58 27.25 10.93
N THR A 115 36.44 28.08 10.35
CA THR A 115 36.93 27.90 8.97
C THR A 115 38.42 27.62 8.99
N LEU A 116 38.89 26.77 8.09
CA LEU A 116 40.31 26.50 7.89
C LEU A 116 40.58 26.47 6.38
N SER A 117 41.52 27.29 5.93
CA SER A 117 42.03 27.26 4.55
C SER A 117 43.39 26.55 4.48
N GLY A 118 43.92 26.39 3.27
CA GLY A 118 45.20 25.72 3.04
C GLY A 118 45.07 24.21 2.92
N GLY A 119 46.19 23.51 2.82
CA GLY A 119 46.22 22.04 2.82
C GLY A 119 45.97 21.46 4.21
N LEU A 120 45.54 20.20 4.28
CA LEU A 120 45.42 19.46 5.54
C LEU A 120 45.97 18.03 5.38
N THR A 121 47.05 17.73 6.11
CA THR A 121 47.61 16.39 6.29
C THR A 121 47.25 15.89 7.69
N ASN A 122 46.32 14.96 7.74
CA ASN A 122 45.84 14.33 8.96
C ASN A 122 46.46 12.95 9.15
N ASN A 123 47.36 12.81 10.12
CA ASN A 123 47.88 11.52 10.60
C ASN A 123 47.36 11.15 12.01
N GLY A 124 46.57 12.02 12.63
CA GLY A 124 45.93 11.85 13.93
C GLY A 124 44.41 11.77 13.78
N THR A 125 43.67 12.66 14.44
CA THR A 125 42.21 12.78 14.30
C THR A 125 41.81 14.22 13.97
N VAL A 126 40.95 14.41 12.97
CA VAL A 126 40.28 15.69 12.70
C VAL A 126 38.81 15.58 13.08
N ILE A 127 38.32 16.49 13.92
CA ILE A 127 36.95 16.47 14.43
C ILE A 127 36.21 17.72 13.94
N PHE A 128 35.06 17.54 13.31
CA PHE A 128 34.12 18.61 12.99
C PHE A 128 33.06 18.68 14.09
N ASN A 129 33.04 19.79 14.82
CA ASN A 129 32.04 20.08 15.85
C ASN A 129 31.58 21.54 15.67
N GLN A 130 30.88 21.79 14.59
CA GLN A 130 30.54 23.14 14.11
C GLN A 130 29.29 23.69 14.81
N GLY A 131 29.22 25.01 14.98
CA GLY A 131 28.03 25.70 15.52
C GLY A 131 26.88 25.88 14.53
N SER A 132 27.14 25.68 13.24
CA SER A 132 26.15 25.79 12.15
C SER A 132 26.53 24.89 10.98
N SER A 133 25.60 24.67 10.05
CA SER A 133 25.92 23.99 8.79
C SER A 133 27.05 24.71 8.04
N SER A 134 27.96 23.93 7.46
CA SER A 134 29.19 24.46 6.85
C SER A 134 29.70 23.61 5.69
N THR A 135 30.45 24.24 4.79
CA THR A 135 31.16 23.58 3.69
C THR A 135 32.65 23.61 3.96
N PHE A 136 33.30 22.45 3.87
CA PHE A 136 34.73 22.29 4.00
C PHE A 136 35.35 21.96 2.64
N ALA A 137 36.03 22.96 2.06
CA ALA A 137 36.61 22.87 0.71
C ALA A 137 38.05 22.35 0.68
N THR A 138 38.73 22.35 1.83
CA THR A 138 40.10 21.83 1.94
C THR A 138 40.10 20.31 1.81
N GLY A 139 40.93 19.79 0.90
CA GLY A 139 41.15 18.35 0.79
C GLY A 139 41.97 17.82 1.97
N ILE A 140 41.54 16.69 2.53
CA ILE A 140 42.21 16.01 3.66
C ILE A 140 43.05 14.85 3.13
N THR A 141 44.31 14.80 3.52
CA THR A 141 45.28 13.72 3.18
C THR A 141 45.79 13.03 4.45
N GLY A 142 46.53 11.92 4.32
CA GLY A 142 47.22 11.26 5.44
C GLY A 142 46.53 9.99 5.94
N SER A 143 47.01 9.42 7.05
CA SER A 143 46.53 8.12 7.57
C SER A 143 45.55 8.22 8.74
N GLY A 144 45.18 9.43 9.15
CA GLY A 144 44.39 9.71 10.34
C GLY A 144 42.87 9.53 10.15
N ASN A 145 42.15 9.58 11.26
CA ASN A 145 40.69 9.46 11.31
C ASN A 145 39.99 10.81 11.20
N VAL A 146 38.73 10.80 10.77
CA VAL A 146 37.85 11.97 10.75
C VAL A 146 36.58 11.69 11.55
N GLU A 147 36.13 12.65 12.34
CA GLU A 147 34.90 12.56 13.11
C GLU A 147 33.99 13.75 12.85
N LYS A 148 32.68 13.51 12.81
CA LYS A 148 31.64 14.56 12.78
C LYS A 148 30.76 14.40 14.01
N ALA A 149 30.82 15.37 14.92
CA ALA A 149 30.24 15.28 16.25
C ALA A 149 28.94 16.10 16.43
N ASP A 150 28.82 17.24 15.75
CA ASP A 150 27.66 18.14 15.91
C ASP A 150 26.43 17.70 15.10
N SER A 151 25.27 18.31 15.34
CA SER A 151 24.00 17.97 14.66
C SER A 151 23.76 18.69 13.32
N ASN A 152 24.68 19.55 12.87
CA ASN A 152 24.49 20.34 11.66
C ASN A 152 24.89 19.56 10.39
N THR A 153 24.67 20.18 9.23
CA THR A 153 25.15 19.64 7.95
C THR A 153 26.61 20.02 7.69
N LEU A 154 27.46 19.04 7.44
CA LEU A 154 28.82 19.22 6.91
C LEU A 154 28.85 18.81 5.44
N THR A 155 29.20 19.73 4.55
CA THR A 155 29.46 19.42 3.13
C THR A 155 30.96 19.37 2.88
N LEU A 156 31.48 18.20 2.54
CA LEU A 156 32.85 18.06 2.05
C LEU A 156 32.87 18.27 0.54
N SER A 157 33.55 19.32 0.09
CA SER A 157 33.66 19.66 -1.34
C SER A 157 35.09 19.56 -1.88
N GLY A 158 36.06 19.26 -1.02
CA GLY A 158 37.45 19.00 -1.41
C GLY A 158 37.70 17.52 -1.74
N ASN A 159 38.89 17.23 -2.28
CA ASN A 159 39.35 15.86 -2.51
C ASN A 159 39.93 15.28 -1.21
N ASN A 160 39.20 14.39 -0.56
CA ASN A 160 39.62 13.74 0.67
C ASN A 160 40.20 12.37 0.34
N SER A 161 41.53 12.23 0.48
CA SER A 161 42.29 11.02 0.15
C SER A 161 42.97 10.40 1.36
N TYR A 162 42.50 10.72 2.57
CA TYR A 162 42.96 10.06 3.78
C TYR A 162 42.52 8.60 3.83
N THR A 163 43.30 7.77 4.53
CA THR A 163 43.09 6.31 4.58
C THR A 163 42.61 5.80 5.94
N GLY A 164 42.39 6.68 6.91
CA GLY A 164 41.79 6.33 8.20
C GLY A 164 40.27 6.32 8.16
N ASN A 165 39.66 5.87 9.25
CA ASN A 165 38.21 5.71 9.34
C ASN A 165 37.50 7.07 9.51
N THR A 166 36.21 7.09 9.17
CA THR A 166 35.32 8.24 9.39
C THR A 166 34.18 7.82 10.31
N VAL A 167 33.92 8.57 11.37
CA VAL A 167 32.77 8.32 12.27
C VAL A 167 31.83 9.52 12.25
N LEU A 168 30.56 9.25 11.96
CA LEU A 168 29.49 10.24 11.94
C LEU A 168 28.58 10.01 13.14
N HIS A 169 28.72 10.84 14.18
CA HIS A 169 27.96 10.70 15.41
C HIS A 169 26.55 11.31 15.32
N ASN A 170 26.40 12.40 14.57
CA ASN A 170 25.14 13.13 14.47
C ASN A 170 25.10 14.03 13.21
N GLY A 171 23.92 14.55 12.91
CA GLY A 171 23.67 15.49 11.82
C GLY A 171 23.85 14.83 10.45
N THR A 172 24.13 15.65 9.44
CA THR A 172 24.25 15.17 8.05
C THR A 172 25.64 15.44 7.51
N THR A 173 26.25 14.46 6.86
CA THR A 173 27.47 14.64 6.08
C THR A 173 27.20 14.41 4.60
N LEU A 174 27.61 15.37 3.78
CA LEU A 174 27.38 15.39 2.34
C LEU A 174 28.71 15.41 1.59
N ILE A 175 28.91 14.50 0.64
CA ILE A 175 30.03 14.56 -0.32
C ILE A 175 29.55 15.23 -1.59
N ALA A 176 30.02 16.45 -1.85
CA ALA A 176 29.55 17.25 -2.99
C ALA A 176 29.97 16.66 -4.33
N SER A 177 29.26 17.04 -5.40
CA SER A 177 29.63 16.65 -6.76
C SER A 177 31.07 17.10 -7.10
N GLY A 178 31.85 16.19 -7.67
CA GLY A 178 33.27 16.39 -7.99
C GLY A 178 34.23 16.23 -6.80
N ALA A 179 33.72 16.00 -5.58
CA ALA A 179 34.55 15.68 -4.41
C ALA A 179 34.80 14.16 -4.31
N THR A 180 35.84 13.79 -3.56
CA THR A 180 36.19 12.40 -3.27
C THR A 180 36.25 12.15 -1.76
N LEU A 181 35.86 10.94 -1.35
CA LEU A 181 36.06 10.43 0.00
C LEU A 181 36.79 9.08 -0.06
N GLY A 182 38.03 9.07 0.43
CA GLY A 182 38.90 7.90 0.42
C GLY A 182 39.62 7.70 -0.90
N VAL A 183 40.47 6.67 -0.93
CA VAL A 183 41.27 6.28 -2.11
C VAL A 183 40.74 4.97 -2.68
N LYS A 184 40.87 4.78 -4.00
CA LYS A 184 40.46 3.52 -4.65
C LYS A 184 41.13 2.31 -4.00
N GLY A 185 40.35 1.29 -3.64
CA GLY A 185 40.84 0.09 -2.95
C GLY A 185 41.12 0.32 -1.46
N SER A 186 40.56 1.38 -0.87
CA SER A 186 40.60 1.64 0.57
C SER A 186 39.84 0.56 1.33
N ASN A 187 40.37 0.17 2.50
CA ASN A 187 39.67 -0.66 3.48
C ASN A 187 39.09 0.19 4.63
N ALA A 188 39.22 1.52 4.55
CA ALA A 188 38.67 2.41 5.56
C ALA A 188 37.15 2.39 5.52
N THR A 189 36.54 2.64 6.67
CA THR A 189 35.09 2.57 6.85
C THR A 189 34.54 3.93 7.27
N VAL A 190 33.40 4.30 6.69
CA VAL A 190 32.51 5.35 7.19
C VAL A 190 31.46 4.70 8.08
N THR A 191 31.52 4.95 9.38
CA THR A 191 30.52 4.47 10.35
C THR A 191 29.46 5.54 10.55
N VAL A 192 28.21 5.21 10.24
CA VAL A 192 27.04 6.09 10.40
C VAL A 192 26.29 5.67 11.66
N GLU A 193 26.43 6.44 12.73
CA GLU A 193 25.79 6.13 14.02
C GLU A 193 24.32 6.61 14.06
N ASN A 194 23.64 6.28 15.16
CA ASN A 194 22.26 6.67 15.41
C ASN A 194 22.08 8.20 15.34
N GLY A 195 21.15 8.66 14.49
CA GLY A 195 20.86 10.08 14.29
C GLY A 195 21.81 10.78 13.31
N ALA A 196 22.79 10.05 12.74
CA ALA A 196 23.62 10.54 11.66
C ALA A 196 23.05 10.13 10.29
N ALA A 197 23.21 11.02 9.30
CA ALA A 197 22.90 10.76 7.91
C ALA A 197 24.13 11.00 7.03
N PHE A 198 24.36 10.14 6.05
CA PHE A 198 25.41 10.26 5.05
C PHE A 198 24.83 10.19 3.65
N ALA A 199 25.21 11.11 2.77
CA ALA A 199 24.83 11.08 1.36
C ALA A 199 25.95 11.60 0.47
N THR A 200 25.97 11.17 -0.79
CA THR A 200 27.02 11.51 -1.74
C THR A 200 26.45 11.81 -3.12
N ALA A 201 26.93 12.89 -3.72
CA ALA A 201 26.87 13.15 -5.18
C ALA A 201 28.28 13.11 -5.81
N GLY A 202 29.30 12.78 -5.00
CA GLY A 202 30.69 12.60 -5.40
C GLY A 202 31.12 11.13 -5.34
N GLU A 203 32.43 10.90 -5.37
CA GLU A 203 33.00 9.55 -5.36
C GLU A 203 33.35 9.11 -3.93
N VAL A 204 32.68 8.07 -3.43
CA VAL A 204 33.00 7.45 -2.13
C VAL A 204 33.70 6.12 -2.36
N ASN A 205 34.95 6.01 -1.94
CA ASN A 205 35.79 4.81 -2.11
C ASN A 205 35.92 3.94 -0.85
N ASN A 206 35.38 4.41 0.27
CA ASN A 206 35.42 3.69 1.53
C ASN A 206 34.23 2.72 1.66
N ASN A 207 34.38 1.72 2.52
CA ASN A 207 33.26 0.92 3.00
C ASN A 207 32.32 1.79 3.84
N ILE A 208 31.06 1.40 3.95
CA ILE A 208 30.06 2.08 4.78
C ILE A 208 29.42 1.08 5.72
N ASP A 209 29.48 1.38 7.02
CA ASP A 209 28.75 0.65 8.07
C ASP A 209 27.64 1.55 8.59
N ILE A 210 26.40 1.20 8.28
CA ILE A 210 25.20 1.88 8.77
C ILE A 210 24.78 1.19 10.07
N LEU A 211 24.92 1.86 11.21
CA LEU A 211 24.45 1.30 12.48
C LEU A 211 22.95 1.54 12.66
N THR A 212 22.36 0.86 13.64
CA THR A 212 20.94 1.06 13.99
C THR A 212 20.63 2.53 14.28
N GLY A 213 19.65 3.07 13.56
CA GLY A 213 19.25 4.49 13.61
C GLY A 213 20.11 5.43 12.75
N GLY A 214 21.16 4.93 12.09
CA GLY A 214 21.92 5.65 11.07
C GLY A 214 21.29 5.54 9.69
N THR A 215 21.58 6.49 8.81
CA THR A 215 21.03 6.53 7.45
C THR A 215 22.11 6.77 6.40
N LEU A 216 22.21 5.86 5.42
CA LEU A 216 22.84 6.13 4.13
C LEU A 216 21.74 6.52 3.16
N ALA A 217 21.85 7.68 2.52
CA ALA A 217 20.80 8.21 1.65
C ALA A 217 21.31 8.52 0.25
N ALA A 218 20.42 8.34 -0.73
CA ALA A 218 20.54 9.00 -2.03
C ALA A 218 20.61 10.52 -1.83
N TRP A 219 21.31 11.23 -2.72
CA TRP A 219 21.62 12.63 -2.53
C TRP A 219 20.36 13.52 -2.41
N ASN A 220 19.35 13.25 -3.24
CA ASN A 220 18.07 13.97 -3.25
C ASN A 220 17.06 13.45 -2.20
N ALA A 221 17.41 12.43 -1.42
CA ALA A 221 16.61 11.94 -0.30
C ALA A 221 16.88 12.72 1.00
N VAL A 222 17.97 13.49 1.05
CA VAL A 222 18.29 14.35 2.20
C VAL A 222 17.43 15.62 2.18
N GLN A 223 16.60 15.80 3.22
CA GLN A 223 15.73 16.98 3.36
C GLN A 223 16.55 18.29 3.40
N GLY A 224 16.12 19.29 2.62
CA GLY A 224 16.75 20.62 2.60
C GLY A 224 18.01 20.71 1.73
N ASN A 225 18.44 19.63 1.07
CA ASN A 225 19.51 19.64 0.08
C ASN A 225 19.03 20.26 -1.25
N THR A 226 19.32 21.55 -1.48
CA THR A 226 18.83 22.29 -2.67
C THR A 226 19.65 22.04 -3.94
N THR A 227 20.76 21.32 -3.86
CA THR A 227 21.76 21.23 -4.93
C THR A 227 21.52 20.14 -5.97
N LEU A 228 20.50 19.29 -5.80
CA LEU A 228 20.03 18.30 -6.79
C LEU A 228 18.58 17.93 -6.44
N SER A 229 17.65 18.34 -7.30
CA SER A 229 16.22 18.10 -7.14
C SER A 229 15.65 17.11 -8.16
N VAL A 230 16.52 16.39 -8.87
CA VAL A 230 16.16 15.40 -9.91
C VAL A 230 16.68 14.02 -9.50
N SER A 231 16.07 12.97 -10.04
CA SER A 231 16.60 11.60 -9.92
C SER A 231 17.99 11.49 -10.55
N GLY A 232 18.85 10.67 -9.95
CA GLY A 232 20.25 10.59 -10.32
C GLY A 232 20.91 9.27 -9.95
N ILE A 233 22.19 9.16 -10.30
CA ILE A 233 23.05 8.03 -9.93
C ILE A 233 23.92 8.45 -8.77
N ASP A 234 23.79 7.75 -7.64
CA ASP A 234 24.66 7.88 -6.49
C ASP A 234 25.51 6.61 -6.37
N THR A 235 26.80 6.73 -6.06
CA THR A 235 27.71 5.56 -6.09
C THR A 235 28.62 5.49 -4.87
N VAL A 236 28.70 4.28 -4.31
CA VAL A 236 29.66 3.87 -3.29
C VAL A 236 30.52 2.76 -3.87
N ASN A 237 31.84 2.94 -3.92
CA ASN A 237 32.79 1.96 -4.46
C ASN A 237 33.32 0.96 -3.43
N GLY A 238 32.89 1.08 -2.17
CA GLY A 238 33.17 0.11 -1.11
C GLY A 238 31.98 -0.80 -0.82
N ASN A 239 32.17 -1.72 0.13
CA ASN A 239 31.11 -2.57 0.65
C ASN A 239 30.16 -1.77 1.56
N VAL A 240 28.90 -2.16 1.60
CA VAL A 240 27.88 -1.58 2.49
C VAL A 240 27.34 -2.62 3.45
N THR A 241 27.58 -2.41 4.74
CA THR A 241 26.92 -3.14 5.83
C THR A 241 25.73 -2.31 6.33
N ASN A 242 24.51 -2.80 6.16
CA ASN A 242 23.30 -2.10 6.54
C ASN A 242 22.70 -2.69 7.83
N GLY A 243 22.86 -2.00 8.95
CA GLY A 243 22.16 -2.24 10.21
C GLY A 243 21.15 -1.14 10.58
N GLY A 244 20.93 -0.18 9.67
CA GLY A 244 20.04 0.97 9.83
C GLY A 244 19.16 1.16 8.60
N THR A 245 19.25 2.30 7.94
CA THR A 245 18.44 2.60 6.75
C THR A 245 19.30 2.95 5.54
N LEU A 246 19.03 2.29 4.42
CA LEU A 246 19.42 2.71 3.08
C LEU A 246 18.22 3.41 2.42
N LEU A 247 18.27 4.73 2.32
CA LEU A 247 17.17 5.59 1.88
C LEU A 247 17.37 6.04 0.43
N LEU A 248 16.64 5.42 -0.51
CA LEU A 248 16.62 5.83 -1.92
C LEU A 248 15.47 6.81 -2.20
N GLY A 249 14.34 6.65 -1.51
CA GLY A 249 13.15 7.49 -1.72
C GLY A 249 13.43 8.98 -1.61
N ALA A 250 13.33 9.70 -2.74
CA ALA A 250 13.58 11.13 -2.80
C ALA A 250 12.64 11.95 -1.89
N ALA A 251 13.16 13.01 -1.27
CA ALA A 251 12.41 13.81 -0.29
C ALA A 251 11.27 14.64 -0.93
N ASN A 252 11.35 14.88 -2.24
CA ASN A 252 10.33 15.57 -3.02
C ASN A 252 9.28 14.62 -3.63
N ASN A 253 9.27 13.34 -3.22
CA ASN A 253 8.43 12.29 -3.81
C ASN A 253 8.66 12.08 -5.32
N SER A 254 9.87 12.30 -5.85
CA SER A 254 10.20 11.82 -7.20
C SER A 254 10.61 10.34 -7.16
N VAL A 255 10.52 9.70 -8.33
CA VAL A 255 10.97 8.33 -8.59
C VAL A 255 12.13 8.31 -9.59
N GLY A 256 12.91 7.23 -9.61
CA GLY A 256 13.94 6.97 -10.60
C GLY A 256 15.38 7.12 -10.10
N ASN A 257 15.59 7.21 -8.79
CA ASN A 257 16.94 7.16 -8.22
C ASN A 257 17.58 5.81 -8.51
N ASN A 258 18.86 5.82 -8.90
CA ASN A 258 19.64 4.59 -9.03
C ASN A 258 20.84 4.64 -8.09
N PHE A 259 20.76 3.91 -6.98
CA PHE A 259 21.84 3.85 -6.00
C PHE A 259 22.75 2.65 -6.30
N ILE A 260 24.02 2.91 -6.55
CA ILE A 260 24.99 1.88 -6.95
C ILE A 260 25.94 1.58 -5.78
N ILE A 261 25.91 0.34 -5.34
CA ILE A 261 26.93 -0.25 -4.46
C ILE A 261 27.86 -1.05 -5.37
N ASN A 262 29.02 -0.48 -5.66
CA ASN A 262 30.05 -1.12 -6.45
C ASN A 262 30.97 -1.99 -5.57
N GLY A 263 30.33 -2.91 -4.85
CA GLY A 263 30.88 -3.79 -3.82
C GLY A 263 29.80 -4.75 -3.32
N ASP A 264 30.03 -5.38 -2.17
CA ASP A 264 29.05 -6.27 -1.54
C ASP A 264 28.05 -5.50 -0.66
N TYR A 265 26.81 -6.00 -0.58
CA TYR A 265 25.78 -5.54 0.35
C TYR A 265 25.56 -6.60 1.44
N THR A 266 25.54 -6.19 2.72
CA THR A 266 25.19 -7.08 3.83
C THR A 266 24.15 -6.42 4.72
N GLY A 267 22.91 -6.92 4.70
CA GLY A 267 21.83 -6.46 5.57
C GLY A 267 21.83 -7.15 6.94
N SER A 268 21.21 -6.54 7.94
CA SER A 268 21.02 -7.09 9.28
C SER A 268 19.54 -7.11 9.68
N SER A 269 19.18 -7.86 10.73
CA SER A 269 17.81 -7.83 11.25
C SER A 269 17.36 -6.40 11.59
N GLY A 270 16.20 -6.00 11.09
CA GLY A 270 15.63 -4.66 11.29
C GLY A 270 16.19 -3.57 10.38
N SER A 271 17.17 -3.86 9.51
CA SER A 271 17.64 -2.89 8.53
C SER A 271 16.62 -2.69 7.41
N GLN A 272 16.55 -1.47 6.89
CA GLN A 272 15.56 -1.05 5.90
C GLN A 272 16.23 -0.62 4.59
N ILE A 273 15.56 -0.89 3.48
CA ILE A 273 15.79 -0.28 2.16
C ILE A 273 14.50 0.46 1.78
N VAL A 274 14.56 1.78 1.61
CA VAL A 274 13.37 2.61 1.41
C VAL A 274 13.37 3.21 0.01
N MET A 275 12.32 2.95 -0.77
CA MET A 275 12.22 3.31 -2.19
C MET A 275 10.89 3.99 -2.51
N ASN A 276 10.89 4.90 -3.49
CA ASN A 276 9.68 5.39 -4.12
C ASN A 276 9.44 4.63 -5.43
N SER A 277 8.18 4.34 -5.74
CA SER A 277 7.80 3.70 -7.00
C SER A 277 6.48 4.28 -7.51
N SER A 278 6.34 4.48 -8.82
CA SER A 278 5.04 4.72 -9.45
C SER A 278 4.51 3.36 -9.89
N LEU A 279 3.83 2.65 -8.98
CA LEU A 279 3.41 1.27 -9.21
C LEU A 279 2.51 1.14 -10.46
N GLY A 280 2.84 0.16 -11.30
CA GLY A 280 2.18 -0.09 -12.58
C GLY A 280 2.70 -1.36 -13.25
N GLU A 281 2.79 -1.34 -14.58
CA GLU A 281 3.36 -2.44 -15.39
C GLU A 281 4.90 -2.56 -15.17
N ASP A 282 5.53 -3.59 -15.74
CA ASP A 282 6.96 -3.93 -15.56
C ASP A 282 7.93 -2.74 -15.69
N ASN A 283 7.64 -1.85 -16.63
CA ASN A 283 8.46 -0.70 -17.01
C ASN A 283 8.02 0.61 -16.33
N ALA A 284 7.17 0.52 -15.31
CA ALA A 284 6.75 1.68 -14.54
C ALA A 284 7.93 2.29 -13.76
N PRO A 285 8.02 3.64 -13.65
CA PRO A 285 9.17 4.29 -13.03
C PRO A 285 9.33 3.95 -11.54
N THR A 286 10.51 3.49 -11.15
CA THR A 286 10.84 3.13 -9.76
C THR A 286 12.25 3.58 -9.39
N ASP A 287 12.47 3.83 -8.10
CA ASP A 287 13.82 3.83 -7.56
C ASP A 287 14.42 2.42 -7.64
N HIS A 288 15.74 2.36 -7.76
CA HIS A 288 16.46 1.14 -8.06
C HIS A 288 17.78 1.06 -7.26
N LEU A 289 18.07 -0.12 -6.70
CA LEU A 289 19.33 -0.43 -6.04
C LEU A 289 20.15 -1.38 -6.91
N THR A 290 21.36 -0.98 -7.29
CA THR A 290 22.30 -1.85 -8.02
C THR A 290 23.45 -2.26 -7.12
N ILE A 291 23.64 -3.57 -6.93
CA ILE A 291 24.76 -4.16 -6.20
C ILE A 291 25.63 -4.90 -7.23
N THR A 292 26.86 -4.43 -7.47
CA THR A 292 27.73 -5.09 -8.47
C THR A 292 28.44 -6.32 -7.92
N GLY A 293 28.58 -6.42 -6.59
CA GLY A 293 29.07 -7.58 -5.86
C GLY A 293 27.96 -8.52 -5.42
N SER A 294 28.18 -9.24 -4.32
CA SER A 294 27.22 -10.17 -3.73
C SER A 294 26.34 -9.50 -2.68
N SER A 295 25.16 -10.05 -2.44
CA SER A 295 24.23 -9.65 -1.37
C SER A 295 24.11 -10.73 -0.30
N PHE A 296 24.14 -10.34 0.97
CA PHE A 296 24.03 -11.23 2.13
C PHE A 296 23.10 -10.68 3.22
N GLY A 297 22.72 -11.54 4.16
CA GLY A 297 21.98 -11.16 5.36
C GLY A 297 20.49 -10.97 5.09
N GLN A 298 19.86 -9.97 5.71
CA GLN A 298 18.43 -9.69 5.51
C GLN A 298 18.12 -8.19 5.59
N SER A 299 17.05 -7.73 4.95
CA SER A 299 16.55 -6.36 5.08
C SER A 299 15.08 -6.29 4.69
N ASP A 300 14.33 -5.41 5.34
CA ASP A 300 12.99 -5.08 4.88
C ASP A 300 13.06 -4.02 3.78
N VAL A 301 12.18 -4.13 2.80
CA VAL A 301 12.00 -3.22 1.67
C VAL A 301 10.70 -2.47 1.86
N SER A 302 10.80 -1.15 2.03
CA SER A 302 9.65 -0.25 2.11
C SER A 302 9.47 0.46 0.78
N VAL A 303 8.35 0.21 0.11
CA VAL A 303 8.01 0.84 -1.17
C VAL A 303 6.87 1.82 -0.96
N LYS A 304 7.08 3.08 -1.34
CA LYS A 304 6.04 4.11 -1.32
C LYS A 304 5.50 4.33 -2.73
N ASN A 305 4.20 4.14 -2.91
CA ASN A 305 3.54 4.47 -4.18
C ASN A 305 3.47 5.98 -4.39
N ILE A 306 4.03 6.47 -5.50
CA ILE A 306 4.03 7.88 -5.90
C ILE A 306 3.15 8.02 -7.14
N GLY A 307 1.84 8.13 -6.92
CA GLY A 307 0.87 8.40 -7.98
C GLY A 307 0.75 7.29 -9.05
N GLY A 308 1.30 6.11 -8.81
CA GLY A 308 1.09 4.94 -9.64
C GLY A 308 -0.35 4.45 -9.51
N LEU A 309 -0.99 4.17 -10.64
CA LEU A 309 -2.37 3.72 -10.67
C LEU A 309 -2.50 2.23 -10.28
N GLY A 310 -1.40 1.47 -10.38
CA GLY A 310 -1.43 0.02 -10.33
C GLY A 310 -1.77 -0.57 -11.69
N ALA A 311 -1.20 -1.74 -11.99
CA ALA A 311 -1.50 -2.55 -13.17
C ALA A 311 -0.94 -3.96 -12.97
N GLN A 312 -1.42 -4.92 -13.77
CA GLN A 312 -0.83 -6.25 -13.79
C GLN A 312 0.61 -6.21 -14.35
N THR A 313 1.58 -6.73 -13.59
CA THR A 313 2.93 -7.00 -14.09
C THR A 313 2.99 -8.29 -14.89
N VAL A 314 3.79 -8.33 -15.95
CA VAL A 314 4.05 -9.54 -16.76
C VAL A 314 5.32 -10.23 -16.27
N ASN A 315 6.44 -9.51 -16.21
CA ASN A 315 7.73 -9.99 -15.71
C ASN A 315 8.02 -9.46 -14.30
N GLY A 316 7.39 -8.35 -13.89
CA GLY A 316 7.68 -7.67 -12.63
C GLY A 316 8.48 -6.39 -12.84
N MET A 317 8.39 -5.49 -11.88
CA MET A 317 9.16 -4.24 -11.83
C MET A 317 10.47 -4.49 -11.06
N GLU A 318 11.62 -4.46 -11.74
CA GLU A 318 12.93 -4.65 -11.11
C GLU A 318 13.24 -3.49 -10.15
N ILE A 319 13.53 -3.81 -8.88
CA ILE A 319 13.89 -2.80 -7.88
C ILE A 319 15.27 -3.02 -7.26
N VAL A 320 15.81 -4.25 -7.33
CA VAL A 320 17.18 -4.56 -6.89
C VAL A 320 17.87 -5.46 -7.91
N SER A 321 19.02 -5.00 -8.39
CA SER A 321 19.92 -5.80 -9.24
C SER A 321 21.14 -6.28 -8.44
N VAL A 322 21.51 -7.56 -8.58
CA VAL A 322 22.67 -8.16 -7.91
C VAL A 322 23.57 -8.86 -8.93
N GLY A 323 24.81 -8.36 -9.08
CA GLY A 323 25.78 -8.89 -10.04
C GLY A 323 26.53 -10.15 -9.58
N GLY A 324 26.63 -10.35 -8.26
CA GLY A 324 27.27 -11.51 -7.62
C GLY A 324 26.27 -12.54 -7.08
N SER A 325 26.64 -13.24 -6.00
CA SER A 325 25.70 -14.16 -5.33
C SER A 325 24.59 -13.36 -4.65
N SER A 326 23.33 -13.71 -4.89
CA SER A 326 22.18 -13.02 -4.29
C SER A 326 21.60 -13.83 -3.14
N GLU A 327 22.29 -13.82 -1.99
CA GLU A 327 21.94 -14.63 -0.81
C GLU A 327 21.17 -13.83 0.27
N ALA A 328 21.05 -12.50 0.11
CA ALA A 328 20.27 -11.68 1.03
C ALA A 328 18.78 -12.06 1.00
N GLN A 329 18.12 -12.06 2.16
CA GLN A 329 16.68 -12.22 2.27
C GLN A 329 16.03 -10.83 2.32
N LEU A 330 15.35 -10.45 1.23
CA LEU A 330 14.60 -9.19 1.16
C LEU A 330 13.10 -9.46 1.34
N THR A 331 12.47 -8.74 2.26
CA THR A 331 11.05 -8.90 2.60
C THR A 331 10.35 -7.55 2.54
N LEU A 332 9.10 -7.49 2.09
CA LEU A 332 8.34 -6.22 2.16
C LEU A 332 8.07 -5.84 3.62
N ALA A 333 8.31 -4.57 3.95
CA ALA A 333 8.05 -4.04 5.29
C ALA A 333 6.55 -3.93 5.61
N ALA A 334 5.72 -3.79 4.57
CA ALA A 334 4.26 -3.76 4.62
C ALA A 334 3.70 -4.18 3.24
N PRO A 335 2.41 -4.60 3.16
CA PRO A 335 1.76 -4.84 1.88
C PRO A 335 1.85 -3.62 0.94
N VAL A 336 2.11 -3.84 -0.34
CA VAL A 336 2.26 -2.78 -1.34
C VAL A 336 1.08 -2.84 -2.30
N VAL A 337 0.17 -1.87 -2.23
CA VAL A 337 -1.06 -1.84 -3.02
C VAL A 337 -1.15 -0.55 -3.84
N ALA A 338 -1.58 -0.67 -5.09
CA ALA A 338 -1.95 0.46 -5.96
C ALA A 338 -3.18 0.09 -6.80
N GLY A 339 -4.20 0.94 -6.76
CA GLY A 339 -5.47 0.65 -7.42
C GLY A 339 -6.07 -0.67 -6.93
N ALA A 340 -6.44 -1.53 -7.86
CA ALA A 340 -6.97 -2.86 -7.56
C ALA A 340 -5.88 -3.91 -7.25
N TYR A 341 -4.59 -3.56 -7.43
CA TYR A 341 -3.48 -4.51 -7.48
C TYR A 341 -2.65 -4.53 -6.20
N GLU A 342 -2.26 -5.73 -5.78
CA GLU A 342 -1.26 -5.93 -4.73
C GLU A 342 0.05 -6.45 -5.33
N TYR A 343 1.17 -5.83 -4.94
CA TYR A 343 2.51 -6.16 -5.40
C TYR A 343 3.26 -6.91 -4.30
N ASN A 344 3.79 -8.07 -4.67
CA ASN A 344 4.65 -8.90 -3.85
C ASN A 344 6.11 -8.79 -4.31
N LEU A 345 7.05 -9.09 -3.42
CA LEU A 345 8.48 -9.03 -3.72
C LEU A 345 9.02 -10.45 -3.95
N TYR A 346 9.55 -10.70 -5.14
CA TYR A 346 10.12 -12.00 -5.51
C TYR A 346 11.53 -11.87 -6.06
N GLN A 347 12.35 -12.88 -5.78
CA GLN A 347 13.64 -13.06 -6.39
C GLN A 347 13.52 -13.94 -7.63
N HIS A 348 14.09 -13.50 -8.75
CA HIS A 348 14.13 -14.27 -9.99
C HIS A 348 15.37 -15.17 -10.08
N GLY A 349 15.38 -16.06 -11.08
CA GLY A 349 16.50 -16.98 -11.33
C GLY A 349 17.80 -16.31 -11.75
N ASP A 350 17.77 -15.02 -12.09
CA ASP A 350 18.96 -14.18 -12.33
C ASP A 350 19.54 -13.59 -11.04
N GLY A 351 18.85 -13.77 -9.89
CA GLY A 351 19.25 -13.24 -8.58
C GLY A 351 18.71 -11.83 -8.28
N ASN A 352 18.01 -11.19 -9.22
CA ASN A 352 17.45 -9.86 -9.05
C ASN A 352 16.07 -9.93 -8.36
N TRP A 353 15.63 -8.79 -7.82
CA TRP A 353 14.38 -8.70 -7.06
C TRP A 353 13.38 -7.77 -7.74
N TYR A 354 12.14 -8.27 -7.85
CA TYR A 354 11.05 -7.66 -8.60
C TYR A 354 9.81 -7.46 -7.72
N LEU A 355 9.12 -6.34 -7.93
CA LEU A 355 7.74 -6.18 -7.49
C LEU A 355 6.80 -6.77 -8.54
N GLU A 356 5.92 -7.67 -8.13
CA GLU A 356 5.02 -8.40 -9.02
C GLU A 356 3.60 -8.42 -8.48
N SER A 357 2.64 -8.09 -9.34
CA SER A 357 1.21 -8.20 -9.07
C SER A 357 0.59 -9.46 -9.68
N LYS A 358 1.35 -10.56 -9.65
CA LYS A 358 0.93 -11.88 -10.11
C LYS A 358 1.30 -12.94 -9.09
N ALA A 359 0.56 -14.03 -9.10
CA ALA A 359 0.81 -15.19 -8.28
C ALA A 359 2.11 -15.85 -8.73
N THR A 360 2.87 -16.41 -7.80
CA THR A 360 3.82 -17.46 -8.19
C THR A 360 3.01 -18.64 -8.75
N PRO A 361 3.35 -19.19 -9.93
CA PRO A 361 2.82 -20.49 -10.32
C PRO A 361 3.12 -21.47 -9.18
N SER A 362 2.09 -21.97 -8.52
CA SER A 362 2.28 -23.04 -7.54
C SER A 362 2.73 -24.29 -8.29
N ASP A 363 3.66 -25.05 -7.70
CA ASP A 363 3.91 -26.45 -8.08
C ASP A 363 2.71 -27.35 -7.67
N GLU A 364 1.48 -26.90 -7.93
CA GLU A 364 0.29 -27.75 -7.85
C GLU A 364 0.28 -28.59 -9.14
N PRO A 365 0.42 -29.93 -9.04
CA PRO A 365 0.32 -30.77 -10.23
C PRO A 365 -1.05 -30.52 -10.86
N ALA A 366 -1.07 -30.32 -12.18
CA ALA A 366 -2.30 -30.16 -12.93
C ALA A 366 -3.29 -31.27 -12.52
N ASP A 367 -4.41 -30.87 -11.92
CA ASP A 367 -5.52 -31.78 -11.68
C ASP A 367 -5.95 -32.31 -13.05
N ASP A 368 -5.70 -33.61 -13.25
CA ASP A 368 -6.06 -34.35 -14.44
C ASP A 368 -7.59 -34.42 -14.48
N ASN A 369 -8.19 -33.52 -15.24
CA ASN A 369 -9.59 -33.59 -15.63
C ASN A 369 -9.80 -34.82 -16.52
N ASP A 370 -10.09 -35.96 -15.92
CA ASP A 370 -10.81 -37.05 -16.57
C ASP A 370 -12.13 -37.31 -15.84
N ASP A 371 -13.11 -36.45 -16.12
CA ASP A 371 -14.51 -36.71 -15.81
C ASP A 371 -15.10 -37.60 -16.92
N GLY A 372 -15.27 -38.87 -16.59
CA GLY A 372 -15.62 -39.93 -17.52
C GLY A 372 -16.57 -40.98 -16.97
N GLY A 373 -17.70 -40.57 -16.38
CA GLY A 373 -18.95 -41.35 -16.50
C GLY A 373 -19.30 -42.29 -15.34
N ASN A 374 -20.34 -41.89 -14.62
CA ASN A 374 -21.19 -42.71 -13.76
C ASN A 374 -21.82 -43.91 -14.50
N THR A 375 -21.61 -45.13 -13.99
CA THR A 375 -22.65 -46.18 -13.95
C THR A 375 -22.54 -47.03 -12.69
N ASP A 376 -23.57 -46.93 -11.85
CA ASP A 376 -24.22 -47.97 -11.04
C ASP A 376 -23.42 -49.21 -10.61
N GLY A 377 -23.46 -49.45 -9.29
CA GLY A 377 -23.87 -50.75 -8.79
C GLY A 377 -22.87 -51.49 -7.91
N ASP A 378 -23.31 -51.73 -6.68
CA ASP A 378 -23.01 -52.90 -5.88
C ASP A 378 -21.60 -53.08 -5.26
N ASN A 379 -21.60 -52.85 -3.94
CA ASN A 379 -21.46 -53.91 -2.94
C ASN A 379 -20.19 -53.90 -2.09
N THR A 380 -20.47 -54.04 -0.80
CA THR A 380 -19.63 -54.36 0.34
C THR A 380 -18.52 -55.37 0.05
N ASP A 381 -17.33 -55.22 0.64
CA ASP A 381 -16.91 -55.94 1.85
C ASP A 381 -15.41 -55.68 2.17
N ASN A 382 -15.12 -55.74 3.46
CA ASN A 382 -13.86 -55.83 4.20
C ASN A 382 -12.51 -55.95 3.46
N GLY A 383 -11.58 -55.09 3.90
CA GLY A 383 -10.57 -55.49 4.89
C GLY A 383 -9.45 -56.43 4.44
N GLY A 384 -8.21 -55.92 4.46
CA GLY A 384 -7.01 -56.75 4.32
C GLY A 384 -5.72 -55.94 4.29
N ASN A 385 -5.18 -55.63 5.47
CA ASN A 385 -3.83 -55.12 5.65
C ASN A 385 -2.80 -56.27 5.59
N THR A 386 -1.55 -55.89 5.35
CA THR A 386 -0.26 -56.57 5.63
C THR A 386 0.45 -57.39 4.55
N ASP A 387 1.60 -56.81 4.17
CA ASP A 387 2.98 -57.33 4.24
C ASP A 387 3.64 -58.08 3.06
N ASN A 388 4.72 -57.40 2.61
CA ASN A 388 6.07 -57.85 2.32
C ASN A 388 6.34 -58.94 1.27
N GLY A 389 7.18 -58.58 0.30
CA GLY A 389 7.98 -59.52 -0.47
C GLY A 389 8.91 -58.82 -1.47
N ASP A 390 10.18 -58.71 -1.10
CA ASP A 390 11.32 -58.32 -1.94
C ASP A 390 11.34 -59.02 -3.31
N ASN A 391 11.75 -58.31 -4.38
CA ASN A 391 12.82 -58.82 -5.25
C ASN A 391 13.40 -57.74 -6.18
N THR A 392 14.71 -57.53 -6.04
CA THR A 392 15.61 -56.96 -7.04
C THR A 392 15.79 -57.91 -8.24
N ASP A 393 15.83 -57.43 -9.48
CA ASP A 393 17.04 -57.50 -10.33
C ASP A 393 16.90 -56.79 -11.69
N ASN A 394 18.07 -56.41 -12.21
CA ASN A 394 18.41 -55.74 -13.47
C ASN A 394 17.85 -56.34 -14.77
N GLY A 395 17.79 -55.48 -15.81
CA GLY A 395 18.02 -55.91 -17.20
C GLY A 395 17.44 -54.96 -18.25
N GLY A 396 18.27 -54.07 -18.80
CA GLY A 396 17.89 -53.15 -19.86
C GLY A 396 17.68 -53.78 -21.24
N ASN A 397 17.07 -53.01 -22.14
CA ASN A 397 17.48 -52.97 -23.54
C ASN A 397 17.01 -51.67 -24.21
N THR A 398 17.94 -51.07 -24.93
CA THR A 398 17.77 -50.00 -25.92
C THR A 398 16.94 -50.46 -27.11
N ASP A 399 16.16 -49.56 -27.72
CA ASP A 399 16.23 -49.36 -29.17
C ASP A 399 15.65 -48.01 -29.58
N ASN A 400 16.46 -47.27 -30.33
CA ASN A 400 16.18 -45.98 -30.94
C ASN A 400 16.01 -46.24 -32.44
N GLY A 401 14.89 -45.83 -33.02
CA GLY A 401 14.59 -46.05 -34.44
C GLY A 401 13.72 -44.94 -34.99
N GLY A 402 14.37 -43.90 -35.52
CA GLY A 402 13.71 -42.85 -36.28
C GLY A 402 13.20 -43.35 -37.63
N ASN A 403 12.12 -42.75 -38.11
CA ASN A 403 11.71 -42.86 -39.50
C ASN A 403 11.38 -41.47 -40.05
N THR A 404 12.10 -41.13 -41.11
CA THR A 404 11.84 -40.03 -42.04
C THR A 404 10.73 -40.41 -42.99
N ASP A 405 9.86 -39.46 -43.36
CA ASP A 405 9.21 -39.51 -44.67
C ASP A 405 9.07 -38.13 -45.29
N THR A 406 9.13 -38.14 -46.62
CA THR A 406 9.49 -37.03 -47.50
C THR A 406 8.33 -36.72 -48.44
N ASP A 407 8.22 -35.45 -48.84
CA ASP A 407 7.66 -34.92 -50.10
C ASP A 407 6.14 -34.98 -50.39
N GLY A 408 5.58 -33.83 -50.83
CA GLY A 408 4.20 -33.80 -51.37
C GLY A 408 3.54 -32.46 -51.74
N ASN A 409 4.23 -31.55 -52.43
CA ASN A 409 3.76 -30.62 -53.48
C ASN A 409 2.38 -29.88 -53.40
N THR A 410 2.46 -28.54 -53.38
CA THR A 410 1.63 -27.46 -54.02
C THR A 410 0.14 -27.66 -54.36
N ASP A 411 -0.68 -26.65 -54.02
CA ASP A 411 -1.37 -25.87 -55.07
C ASP A 411 -1.71 -24.43 -54.65
N ASN A 412 -1.64 -23.54 -55.63
CA ASN A 412 -1.77 -22.09 -55.53
C ASN A 412 -3.06 -21.67 -56.24
N GLY A 413 -3.89 -20.82 -55.64
CA GLY A 413 -5.14 -20.38 -56.26
C GLY A 413 -5.82 -19.24 -55.53
N GLY A 414 -5.35 -18.02 -55.76
CA GLY A 414 -5.99 -16.80 -55.28
C GLY A 414 -7.26 -16.45 -56.07
N ASN A 415 -8.20 -15.82 -55.38
CA ASN A 415 -9.10 -14.84 -55.97
C ASN A 415 -9.42 -13.76 -54.93
N SER A 416 -9.14 -12.50 -55.26
CA SER A 416 -9.53 -11.35 -54.47
C SER A 416 -10.99 -11.01 -54.74
N ASP A 417 -11.74 -10.61 -53.72
CA ASP A 417 -12.70 -9.53 -53.87
C ASP A 417 -12.79 -8.69 -52.59
N ASN A 418 -13.08 -7.43 -52.83
CA ASN A 418 -12.64 -6.25 -52.12
C ASN A 418 -13.76 -5.69 -51.23
N GLY A 419 -13.44 -5.35 -49.98
CA GLY A 419 -14.35 -4.67 -49.06
C GLY A 419 -13.65 -4.37 -47.74
N GLY A 420 -12.91 -3.26 -47.69
CA GLY A 420 -12.22 -2.82 -46.48
C GLY A 420 -13.15 -2.21 -45.44
N ASN A 421 -12.93 -2.54 -44.17
CA ASN A 421 -12.56 -1.53 -43.17
C ASN A 421 -11.79 -2.21 -42.03
N THR A 422 -10.94 -1.45 -41.39
CA THR A 422 -9.83 -1.83 -40.51
C THR A 422 -10.25 -2.36 -39.13
N ASP A 423 -9.88 -3.61 -38.81
CA ASP A 423 -9.64 -4.05 -37.44
C ASP A 423 -8.14 -4.26 -37.26
N ASN A 424 -7.49 -3.29 -36.62
CA ASN A 424 -6.12 -3.40 -36.16
C ASN A 424 -6.13 -4.08 -34.80
N GLY A 425 -6.47 -5.37 -34.78
CA GLY A 425 -6.32 -6.26 -33.63
C GLY A 425 -5.24 -7.28 -33.96
N GLY A 426 -3.97 -6.86 -33.87
CA GLY A 426 -2.84 -7.76 -33.97
C GLY A 426 -2.78 -8.65 -32.74
N ASN A 427 -3.56 -9.73 -32.75
CA ASN A 427 -3.39 -10.83 -31.82
C ASN A 427 -2.11 -11.58 -32.23
N SER A 428 -1.00 -11.22 -31.59
CA SER A 428 0.15 -12.11 -31.49
C SER A 428 -0.14 -13.07 -30.35
N ASP A 429 -0.82 -14.17 -30.67
CA ASP A 429 -0.83 -15.37 -29.84
C ASP A 429 0.62 -15.83 -29.66
N ASN A 430 1.22 -15.41 -28.55
CA ASN A 430 2.38 -16.06 -27.99
C ASN A 430 1.92 -16.59 -26.64
N GLY A 431 1.65 -17.90 -26.60
CA GLY A 431 1.25 -18.64 -25.40
C GLY A 431 2.33 -18.67 -24.33
N GLY A 432 2.62 -17.51 -23.74
CA GLY A 432 3.26 -17.39 -22.45
C GLY A 432 2.17 -17.50 -21.39
N ASN A 433 2.24 -18.54 -20.57
CA ASN A 433 1.42 -18.69 -19.38
C ASN A 433 1.72 -17.50 -18.44
N SER A 434 0.98 -16.39 -18.57
CA SER A 434 1.07 -15.28 -17.63
C SER A 434 0.48 -15.79 -16.32
N ALA A 435 1.30 -15.84 -15.27
CA ALA A 435 0.83 -16.25 -13.96
C ALA A 435 -0.36 -15.36 -13.54
N PRO A 436 -1.34 -15.92 -12.82
CA PRO A 436 -2.61 -15.25 -12.58
C PRO A 436 -2.43 -13.96 -11.77
N GLU A 437 -3.24 -12.96 -12.10
CA GLU A 437 -3.24 -11.63 -11.47
C GLU A 437 -3.55 -11.68 -9.97
N VAL A 438 -2.93 -10.80 -9.18
CA VAL A 438 -3.18 -10.68 -7.73
C VAL A 438 -3.85 -9.34 -7.44
N MET A 439 -5.14 -9.40 -7.12
CA MET A 439 -5.89 -8.25 -6.62
C MET A 439 -5.75 -8.10 -5.10
N ALA A 440 -5.99 -6.88 -4.61
CA ALA A 440 -6.10 -6.62 -3.18
C ALA A 440 -7.49 -7.08 -2.67
N PRO A 441 -7.60 -7.84 -1.55
CA PRO A 441 -8.89 -8.29 -1.00
C PRO A 441 -9.81 -7.14 -0.58
N GLU A 442 -9.27 -5.94 -0.31
CA GLU A 442 -10.07 -4.75 -0.04
C GLU A 442 -11.04 -4.43 -1.18
N VAL A 443 -10.71 -4.79 -2.42
CA VAL A 443 -11.57 -4.61 -3.60
C VAL A 443 -12.94 -5.26 -3.37
N GLY A 444 -12.97 -6.52 -2.95
CA GLY A 444 -14.23 -7.24 -2.70
C GLY A 444 -14.96 -6.73 -1.46
N ALA A 445 -14.23 -6.26 -0.43
CA ALA A 445 -14.86 -5.62 0.73
C ALA A 445 -15.60 -4.31 0.35
N TYR A 446 -15.03 -3.48 -0.52
CA TYR A 446 -15.68 -2.27 -1.03
C TYR A 446 -16.89 -2.61 -1.92
N LEU A 447 -16.75 -3.55 -2.85
CA LEU A 447 -17.85 -3.97 -3.73
C LEU A 447 -19.02 -4.59 -2.95
N GLY A 448 -18.71 -5.48 -1.99
CA GLY A 448 -19.70 -6.10 -1.11
C GLY A 448 -20.43 -5.09 -0.22
N ASN A 449 -19.71 -4.10 0.35
CA ASN A 449 -20.33 -3.00 1.09
C ASN A 449 -21.30 -2.20 0.21
N TYR A 450 -20.89 -1.85 -1.02
CA TYR A 450 -21.72 -1.09 -1.94
C TYR A 450 -23.01 -1.85 -2.31
N LEU A 451 -22.88 -3.12 -2.70
CA LEU A 451 -24.04 -3.97 -3.02
C LEU A 451 -24.96 -4.17 -1.81
N ALA A 452 -24.37 -4.32 -0.61
CA ALA A 452 -25.13 -4.43 0.63
C ALA A 452 -25.94 -3.16 0.91
N ALA A 453 -25.32 -1.97 0.83
CA ALA A 453 -25.97 -0.69 1.04
C ALA A 453 -27.10 -0.46 0.02
N GLN A 454 -26.87 -0.74 -1.26
CA GLN A 454 -27.85 -0.53 -2.33
C GLN A 454 -29.09 -1.43 -2.17
N SER A 455 -28.89 -2.68 -1.74
CA SER A 455 -29.97 -3.68 -1.64
C SER A 455 -30.63 -3.80 -0.27
N MET A 456 -30.04 -3.21 0.79
CA MET A 456 -30.38 -3.44 2.20
C MET A 456 -31.89 -3.31 2.48
N PHE A 457 -32.48 -2.18 2.10
CA PHE A 457 -33.86 -1.83 2.43
C PHE A 457 -34.85 -2.08 1.29
N LEU A 458 -34.41 -2.71 0.19
CA LEU A 458 -35.29 -3.09 -0.91
C LEU A 458 -36.27 -4.18 -0.45
N HIS A 459 -37.55 -3.92 -0.64
CA HIS A 459 -38.63 -4.80 -0.19
C HIS A 459 -39.83 -4.76 -1.15
N LYS A 460 -40.69 -5.78 -1.03
CA LYS A 460 -41.97 -5.91 -1.74
C LYS A 460 -43.16 -5.69 -0.80
N ARG A 461 -44.36 -5.55 -1.35
CA ARG A 461 -45.61 -5.46 -0.57
C ARG A 461 -45.69 -6.57 0.48
N ASP A 462 -45.38 -7.78 0.05
CA ASP A 462 -45.44 -9.02 0.82
C ASP A 462 -44.38 -9.13 1.95
N ASP A 463 -43.42 -8.20 2.04
CA ASP A 463 -42.49 -8.10 3.18
C ASP A 463 -43.10 -7.29 4.33
N ARG A 464 -43.92 -6.29 3.98
CA ARG A 464 -44.68 -5.46 4.90
C ARG A 464 -46.01 -6.10 5.28
N ASP A 465 -46.66 -6.77 4.32
CA ASP A 465 -48.06 -7.14 4.48
C ASP A 465 -48.44 -8.39 3.67
N GLN A 466 -48.55 -9.55 4.33
CA GLN A 466 -48.84 -10.84 3.68
C GLN A 466 -50.33 -11.14 3.54
N ILE A 467 -51.11 -11.05 4.62
CA ILE A 467 -52.58 -11.17 4.67
C ILE A 467 -53.04 -10.61 6.01
N THR A 468 -54.03 -9.71 6.01
CA THR A 468 -54.77 -9.30 7.20
C THR A 468 -56.22 -9.07 6.84
N PHE A 469 -57.14 -9.63 7.61
CA PHE A 469 -58.58 -9.31 7.53
C PHE A 469 -58.84 -7.93 8.11
N ARG A 470 -58.41 -6.87 7.44
CA ARG A 470 -58.67 -5.54 7.96
C ARG A 470 -60.08 -5.13 7.59
N ASN A 471 -60.84 -4.65 8.56
CA ASN A 471 -62.03 -3.85 8.25
C ASN A 471 -61.58 -2.56 7.56
N GLU A 472 -62.54 -1.86 6.96
CA GLU A 472 -62.27 -0.61 6.23
C GLU A 472 -61.55 0.43 7.11
N ASP A 473 -61.89 0.50 8.39
CA ASP A 473 -61.37 1.50 9.33
C ASP A 473 -60.09 1.07 10.07
N ASP A 474 -59.71 -0.21 10.02
CA ASP A 474 -58.57 -0.73 10.79
C ASP A 474 -57.26 -0.12 10.26
N LEU A 475 -56.38 0.33 11.15
CA LEU A 475 -54.99 0.64 10.82
C LEU A 475 -54.09 -0.53 11.19
N ASN A 476 -52.87 -0.55 10.68
CA ASN A 476 -51.94 -1.65 10.93
C ASN A 476 -50.54 -1.16 11.19
N THR A 477 -49.93 -1.77 12.20
CA THR A 477 -48.52 -1.63 12.50
C THR A 477 -47.83 -2.95 12.20
N TRP A 478 -46.71 -2.88 11.50
CA TRP A 478 -45.95 -4.04 11.10
C TRP A 478 -44.48 -3.90 11.47
N MET A 479 -43.85 -5.04 11.67
CA MET A 479 -42.43 -5.17 11.95
C MET A 479 -41.93 -6.42 11.26
N TYR A 480 -40.82 -6.31 10.53
CA TYR A 480 -40.13 -7.49 10.03
C TYR A 480 -38.65 -7.50 10.41
N VAL A 481 -38.11 -8.70 10.55
CA VAL A 481 -36.68 -8.97 10.55
C VAL A 481 -36.34 -9.82 9.33
N LYS A 482 -35.36 -9.37 8.54
CA LYS A 482 -34.87 -10.04 7.33
C LYS A 482 -33.39 -10.32 7.49
N GLY A 483 -33.00 -11.58 7.33
CA GLY A 483 -31.61 -12.00 7.19
C GLY A 483 -31.35 -12.44 5.76
N ARG A 484 -30.19 -12.11 5.21
CA ARG A 484 -29.74 -12.54 3.88
C ARG A 484 -28.25 -12.85 3.93
N TYR A 485 -27.87 -13.97 3.36
CA TYR A 485 -26.48 -14.34 3.07
C TYR A 485 -26.34 -14.45 1.55
N HIS A 486 -25.25 -13.94 0.99
CA HIS A 486 -24.91 -14.19 -0.40
C HIS A 486 -23.41 -14.30 -0.60
N GLU A 487 -23.02 -15.09 -1.58
CA GLU A 487 -21.65 -15.26 -2.07
C GLU A 487 -21.59 -14.76 -3.51
N ASN A 488 -20.48 -14.13 -3.89
CA ASN A 488 -20.30 -13.54 -5.20
C ASN A 488 -18.82 -13.44 -5.57
N ASP A 489 -18.50 -13.75 -6.83
CA ASP A 489 -17.19 -13.53 -7.42
C ASP A 489 -17.15 -12.16 -8.11
N ALA A 490 -15.97 -11.54 -8.18
CA ALA A 490 -15.74 -10.21 -8.74
C ALA A 490 -14.39 -10.13 -9.48
N GLY A 491 -14.26 -9.13 -10.35
CA GLY A 491 -13.04 -8.87 -11.12
C GLY A 491 -12.68 -9.97 -12.12
N GLY A 492 -13.66 -10.76 -12.57
CA GLY A 492 -13.47 -11.93 -13.42
C GLY A 492 -12.92 -13.14 -12.65
N ASP A 493 -13.55 -13.49 -11.52
CA ASP A 493 -13.14 -14.62 -10.64
C ASP A 493 -11.76 -14.43 -9.96
N LYS A 494 -11.35 -13.18 -9.76
CA LYS A 494 -10.08 -12.83 -9.10
C LYS A 494 -10.27 -12.53 -7.62
N VAL A 495 -11.47 -12.13 -7.22
CA VAL A 495 -11.85 -11.84 -5.84
C VAL A 495 -13.18 -12.52 -5.58
N SER A 496 -13.33 -13.13 -4.42
CA SER A 496 -14.62 -13.60 -3.93
C SER A 496 -14.94 -12.91 -2.61
N TYR A 497 -16.24 -12.75 -2.34
CA TYR A 497 -16.67 -12.28 -1.03
C TYR A 497 -18.02 -12.88 -0.67
N ASP A 498 -18.24 -13.04 0.63
CA ASP A 498 -19.54 -13.32 1.20
C ASP A 498 -20.04 -12.12 2.00
N THR A 499 -21.35 -11.95 2.04
CA THR A 499 -21.97 -10.88 2.82
C THR A 499 -23.23 -11.35 3.51
N THR A 500 -23.26 -11.12 4.83
CA THR A 500 -24.42 -11.34 5.68
C THR A 500 -25.07 -10.01 6.06
N THR A 501 -26.32 -9.82 5.62
CA THR A 501 -27.14 -8.64 5.90
C THR A 501 -28.29 -8.97 6.84
N THR A 502 -28.49 -8.16 7.87
CA THR A 502 -29.64 -8.23 8.78
C THR A 502 -30.35 -6.89 8.82
N VAL A 503 -31.66 -6.90 8.60
CA VAL A 503 -32.51 -5.70 8.58
C VAL A 503 -33.67 -5.86 9.53
N LEU A 504 -33.92 -4.82 10.32
CA LEU A 504 -35.15 -4.62 11.07
C LEU A 504 -35.87 -3.42 10.48
N GLN A 505 -37.13 -3.59 10.07
CA GLN A 505 -37.96 -2.48 9.63
C GLN A 505 -39.32 -2.52 10.32
N VAL A 506 -39.83 -1.32 10.64
CA VAL A 506 -41.11 -1.09 11.31
C VAL A 506 -41.88 -0.05 10.52
N GLY A 507 -43.18 -0.23 10.39
CA GLY A 507 -44.04 0.79 9.81
C GLY A 507 -45.45 0.76 10.35
N SER A 508 -46.19 1.83 10.08
CA SER A 508 -47.57 1.98 10.54
C SER A 508 -48.40 2.77 9.54
N ASP A 509 -49.61 2.29 9.30
CA ASP A 509 -50.61 2.96 8.48
C ASP A 509 -51.10 4.21 9.22
N PHE A 510 -51.15 5.36 8.54
CA PHE A 510 -51.81 6.58 9.04
C PHE A 510 -53.09 6.91 8.26
N MET A 511 -53.34 6.20 7.16
CA MET A 511 -54.52 6.38 6.32
C MET A 511 -55.07 5.02 5.86
N SER A 512 -56.38 4.84 6.02
CA SER A 512 -57.17 3.79 5.38
C SER A 512 -58.41 4.45 4.77
N LYS A 513 -58.60 4.32 3.46
CA LYS A 513 -59.67 5.01 2.73
C LYS A 513 -60.34 4.09 1.71
N PRO A 514 -61.61 3.71 1.93
CA PRO A 514 -62.41 3.02 0.93
C PRO A 514 -62.55 3.85 -0.35
N MET A 515 -62.53 3.17 -1.49
CA MET A 515 -62.71 3.74 -2.83
C MET A 515 -63.89 3.03 -3.53
N ASP A 516 -64.30 3.52 -4.70
CA ASP A 516 -65.41 2.92 -5.47
C ASP A 516 -65.18 1.45 -5.82
N ASN A 517 -63.91 1.05 -5.99
CA ASN A 517 -63.48 -0.34 -6.14
C ASN A 517 -62.21 -0.59 -5.30
N GLY A 518 -62.35 -1.13 -4.09
CA GLY A 518 -61.24 -1.47 -3.19
C GLY A 518 -60.89 -0.39 -2.16
N ILE A 519 -59.70 -0.53 -1.56
CA ILE A 519 -59.23 0.32 -0.45
C ILE A 519 -57.82 0.84 -0.70
N LEU A 520 -57.58 2.09 -0.35
CA LEU A 520 -56.25 2.70 -0.35
C LEU A 520 -55.72 2.84 1.08
N ARG A 521 -54.53 2.32 1.33
CA ARG A 521 -53.82 2.44 2.61
C ARG A 521 -52.50 3.16 2.40
N ALA A 522 -52.12 4.04 3.33
CA ALA A 522 -50.82 4.69 3.30
C ALA A 522 -50.22 4.77 4.71
N GLY A 523 -48.90 4.70 4.77
CA GLY A 523 -48.17 4.65 6.02
C GLY A 523 -46.73 5.14 5.90
N GLY A 524 -46.09 5.26 7.06
CA GLY A 524 -44.67 5.57 7.19
C GLY A 524 -43.89 4.36 7.64
N MET A 525 -42.60 4.31 7.31
CA MET A 525 -41.70 3.24 7.70
C MET A 525 -40.33 3.78 8.12
N PHE A 526 -39.69 3.06 9.02
CA PHE A 526 -38.33 3.29 9.49
C PHE A 526 -37.61 1.95 9.63
N GLY A 527 -36.34 1.92 9.25
CA GLY A 527 -35.53 0.71 9.32
C GLY A 527 -34.12 0.98 9.79
N ALA A 528 -33.53 -0.06 10.35
CA ALA A 528 -32.12 -0.14 10.67
C ALA A 528 -31.58 -1.48 10.19
N GLY A 529 -30.37 -1.49 9.66
CA GLY A 529 -29.75 -2.69 9.13
C GLY A 529 -28.25 -2.69 9.33
N GLN A 530 -27.67 -3.88 9.27
CA GLN A 530 -26.23 -4.07 9.28
C GLN A 530 -25.87 -5.13 8.25
N ALA A 531 -24.78 -4.90 7.53
CA ALA A 531 -24.12 -5.91 6.72
C ALA A 531 -22.67 -6.11 7.19
N LYS A 532 -22.19 -7.34 7.04
CA LYS A 532 -20.79 -7.71 7.21
C LYS A 532 -20.35 -8.47 5.99
N THR A 533 -19.21 -8.08 5.45
CA THR A 533 -18.59 -8.67 4.26
C THR A 533 -17.25 -9.24 4.65
N HIS A 534 -16.92 -10.42 4.13
CA HIS A 534 -15.58 -10.99 4.18
C HIS A 534 -15.14 -11.23 2.75
N SER A 535 -13.91 -10.84 2.41
CA SER A 535 -13.39 -10.92 1.06
C SER A 535 -12.01 -11.56 1.04
N ASP A 536 -11.85 -12.47 0.09
CA ASP A 536 -10.63 -13.18 -0.25
C ASP A 536 -10.25 -12.88 -1.70
N ALA A 537 -8.98 -12.63 -1.96
CA ALA A 537 -8.46 -12.49 -3.32
C ALA A 537 -7.70 -13.75 -3.73
N LYS A 538 -7.95 -14.24 -4.94
CA LYS A 538 -7.30 -15.43 -5.48
C LYS A 538 -5.79 -15.19 -5.55
N HIS A 539 -5.02 -16.17 -5.09
CA HIS A 539 -3.56 -16.07 -4.99
C HIS A 539 -3.02 -14.97 -4.05
N ASN A 540 -3.88 -14.39 -3.22
CA ASN A 540 -3.50 -13.50 -2.14
C ASN A 540 -3.67 -14.23 -0.81
N VAL A 541 -2.71 -14.05 0.11
CA VAL A 541 -2.77 -14.66 1.45
C VAL A 541 -3.51 -13.80 2.46
N ARG A 542 -3.82 -12.54 2.11
CA ARG A 542 -4.54 -11.60 2.96
C ARG A 542 -6.04 -11.69 2.70
N ASP A 543 -6.79 -11.34 3.74
CA ASP A 543 -8.23 -11.11 3.69
C ASP A 543 -8.58 -9.65 4.03
N ALA A 544 -9.80 -9.25 3.69
CA ALA A 544 -10.37 -7.98 4.09
C ALA A 544 -11.80 -8.15 4.61
N GLN A 545 -12.22 -7.22 5.47
CA GLN A 545 -13.55 -7.20 6.07
C GLN A 545 -14.24 -5.88 5.75
N GLY A 546 -15.51 -5.98 5.36
CA GLY A 546 -16.41 -4.85 5.16
C GLY A 546 -17.51 -4.84 6.21
N LYS A 547 -17.98 -3.64 6.55
CA LYS A 547 -19.15 -3.45 7.39
C LYS A 547 -19.97 -2.26 6.91
N VAL A 548 -21.29 -2.42 6.88
CA VAL A 548 -22.24 -1.34 6.61
C VAL A 548 -23.23 -1.26 7.75
N ASP A 549 -23.41 -0.09 8.36
CA ASP A 549 -24.50 0.20 9.28
C ASP A 549 -25.45 1.20 8.60
N GLY A 550 -26.71 0.81 8.39
CA GLY A 550 -27.68 1.59 7.63
C GLY A 550 -28.93 1.98 8.43
N PHE A 551 -29.48 3.14 8.12
CA PHE A 551 -30.81 3.58 8.58
C PHE A 551 -31.64 4.09 7.42
N ASN A 552 -32.94 3.82 7.41
CA ASN A 552 -33.84 4.38 6.41
C ASN A 552 -35.13 4.94 6.98
N VAL A 553 -35.69 5.91 6.27
CA VAL A 553 -37.03 6.44 6.51
C VAL A 553 -37.79 6.50 5.19
N GLY A 554 -39.06 6.14 5.20
CA GLY A 554 -39.84 6.12 3.98
C GLY A 554 -41.34 6.18 4.19
N VAL A 555 -42.05 6.22 3.07
CA VAL A 555 -43.50 6.20 2.99
C VAL A 555 -43.94 5.14 2.00
N TYR A 556 -45.14 4.60 2.21
CA TYR A 556 -45.73 3.62 1.31
C TYR A 556 -47.23 3.89 1.11
N ALA A 557 -47.75 3.41 -0.02
CA ALA A 557 -49.17 3.40 -0.33
C ALA A 557 -49.55 2.14 -1.11
N THR A 558 -50.63 1.49 -0.69
CA THR A 558 -51.15 0.25 -1.27
C THR A 558 -52.63 0.41 -1.59
N TRP A 559 -53.01 0.25 -2.86
CA TRP A 559 -54.40 0.06 -3.27
C TRP A 559 -54.68 -1.43 -3.50
N GLN A 560 -55.77 -1.95 -2.94
CA GLN A 560 -56.16 -3.36 -3.02
C GLN A 560 -57.65 -3.49 -3.33
N GLU A 561 -58.00 -4.26 -4.38
CA GLU A 561 -59.38 -4.47 -4.83
C GLU A 561 -60.24 -5.19 -3.78
N ASP A 562 -59.81 -6.37 -3.32
CA ASP A 562 -60.45 -7.08 -2.20
C ASP A 562 -59.58 -6.99 -0.94
N GLN A 563 -60.01 -6.15 0.01
CA GLN A 563 -59.30 -5.96 1.28
C GLN A 563 -59.29 -7.19 2.20
N THR A 564 -60.28 -8.07 2.03
CA THR A 564 -60.54 -9.19 2.95
C THR A 564 -59.76 -10.44 2.56
N LEU A 565 -59.89 -10.93 1.32
CA LEU A 565 -59.20 -12.14 0.85
C LEU A 565 -57.99 -11.83 -0.03
N ARG A 566 -57.76 -10.54 -0.37
CA ARG A 566 -56.72 -10.11 -1.32
C ARG A 566 -56.83 -10.82 -2.65
N LEU A 567 -58.06 -10.85 -3.16
CA LEU A 567 -58.38 -11.21 -4.54
C LEU A 567 -58.37 -9.96 -5.42
N GLY A 568 -58.35 -10.19 -6.73
CA GLY A 568 -58.33 -9.11 -7.70
C GLY A 568 -56.98 -8.39 -7.73
N SER A 569 -57.02 -7.15 -8.23
CA SER A 569 -55.83 -6.36 -8.54
C SER A 569 -55.30 -5.61 -7.32
N TYR A 570 -54.01 -5.31 -7.33
CA TYR A 570 -53.41 -4.37 -6.39
C TYR A 570 -52.31 -3.55 -7.05
N ILE A 571 -52.02 -2.40 -6.44
CA ILE A 571 -50.87 -1.56 -6.73
C ILE A 571 -50.23 -1.20 -5.39
N ASP A 572 -48.94 -1.45 -5.24
CA ASP A 572 -48.15 -1.07 -4.08
C ASP A 572 -47.01 -0.14 -4.51
N THR A 573 -46.78 0.90 -3.73
CA THR A 573 -45.73 1.87 -4.00
C THR A 573 -45.05 2.26 -2.71
N TRP A 574 -43.74 2.52 -2.76
CA TRP A 574 -43.00 3.06 -1.64
C TRP A 574 -41.83 3.92 -2.12
N ALA A 575 -41.41 4.86 -1.27
CA ALA A 575 -40.20 5.64 -1.46
C ALA A 575 -39.48 5.80 -0.12
N ALA A 576 -38.16 5.71 -0.12
CA ALA A 576 -37.34 5.79 1.07
C ALA A 576 -36.03 6.53 0.80
N TYR A 577 -35.53 7.16 1.85
CA TYR A 577 -34.19 7.72 1.91
C TYR A 577 -33.38 6.98 2.98
N SER A 578 -32.12 6.71 2.70
CA SER A 578 -31.23 5.90 3.53
C SER A 578 -29.90 6.60 3.76
N TRP A 579 -29.32 6.38 4.94
CA TRP A 579 -27.96 6.79 5.29
C TRP A 579 -27.18 5.58 5.75
N TYR A 580 -25.90 5.51 5.38
CA TYR A 580 -25.03 4.40 5.70
C TYR A 580 -23.67 4.90 6.17
N ASN A 581 -23.16 4.27 7.21
CA ASN A 581 -21.77 4.37 7.62
C ASN A 581 -21.08 3.07 7.23
N ASN A 582 -20.01 3.17 6.46
CA ASN A 582 -19.30 2.04 5.90
C ASN A 582 -17.89 1.98 6.45
N LYS A 583 -17.39 0.76 6.66
CA LYS A 583 -16.03 0.51 7.09
C LYS A 583 -15.40 -0.61 6.26
N VAL A 584 -14.13 -0.44 5.90
CA VAL A 584 -13.26 -1.50 5.39
C VAL A 584 -12.08 -1.66 6.36
N THR A 585 -11.70 -2.90 6.66
CA THR A 585 -10.64 -3.23 7.59
C THR A 585 -9.83 -4.40 7.05
N SER A 586 -8.51 -4.25 7.02
CA SER A 586 -7.57 -5.31 6.66
C SER A 586 -6.31 -5.21 7.52
N ASN A 587 -5.39 -6.15 7.35
CA ASN A 587 -4.05 -6.05 7.93
C ASN A 587 -3.17 -4.95 7.28
N ARG A 588 -3.67 -4.26 6.25
CA ARG A 588 -3.02 -3.12 5.61
C ARG A 588 -3.55 -1.80 6.19
N ASN A 589 -4.86 -1.53 6.06
CA ASN A 589 -5.49 -0.28 6.47
C ASN A 589 -6.92 -0.46 7.00
N ASP A 590 -7.35 0.54 7.79
CA ASP A 590 -8.72 0.75 8.25
C ASP A 590 -9.25 2.03 7.62
N GLU A 591 -10.39 1.97 6.93
CA GLU A 591 -11.00 3.11 6.25
C GLU A 591 -12.49 3.20 6.60
N ASP A 592 -12.97 4.41 6.90
CA ASP A 592 -14.37 4.71 7.21
C ASP A 592 -14.88 5.75 6.21
N TYR A 593 -16.08 5.56 5.66
CA TYR A 593 -16.70 6.46 4.69
C TYR A 593 -18.23 6.40 4.73
N ASP A 594 -18.88 7.49 4.32
CA ASP A 594 -20.34 7.60 4.36
C ASP A 594 -20.96 7.37 2.96
N SER A 595 -22.21 6.89 2.94
CA SER A 595 -23.03 6.86 1.73
C SER A 595 -24.50 7.19 2.01
N GLU A 596 -25.16 7.77 1.01
CA GLU A 596 -26.56 8.17 1.08
C GLU A 596 -27.33 7.67 -0.14
N GLY A 597 -28.58 7.25 0.08
CA GLY A 597 -29.36 6.60 -0.97
C GLY A 597 -30.82 6.98 -0.99
N PHE A 598 -31.42 6.90 -2.16
CA PHE A 598 -32.85 7.05 -2.39
C PHE A 598 -33.36 5.85 -3.19
N ALA A 599 -34.49 5.27 -2.79
CA ALA A 599 -35.13 4.22 -3.57
C ALA A 599 -36.63 4.41 -3.65
N ALA A 600 -37.21 4.05 -4.79
CA ALA A 600 -38.64 4.08 -5.02
C ALA A 600 -39.10 2.84 -5.80
N SER A 601 -40.26 2.30 -5.45
CA SER A 601 -40.80 1.11 -6.09
C SER A 601 -42.25 1.26 -6.49
N VAL A 602 -42.61 0.57 -7.57
CA VAL A 602 -43.98 0.27 -7.98
C VAL A 602 -44.10 -1.24 -8.18
N GLU A 603 -45.05 -1.85 -7.48
CA GLU A 603 -45.42 -3.26 -7.61
C GLU A 603 -46.90 -3.38 -7.98
N VAL A 604 -47.20 -4.31 -8.88
CA VAL A 604 -48.56 -4.62 -9.31
C VAL A 604 -48.77 -6.13 -9.30
N GLY A 605 -49.99 -6.55 -9.06
CA GLY A 605 -50.35 -7.96 -9.21
C GLY A 605 -51.84 -8.19 -9.22
N HIS A 606 -52.24 -9.42 -9.49
CA HIS A 606 -53.63 -9.79 -9.54
C HIS A 606 -53.82 -11.22 -9.05
N ALA A 607 -54.73 -11.44 -8.09
CA ALA A 607 -54.92 -12.75 -7.50
C ALA A 607 -56.25 -13.40 -7.90
N TRP A 608 -56.18 -14.65 -8.36
CA TRP A 608 -57.34 -15.49 -8.70
C TRP A 608 -57.44 -16.70 -7.79
N VAL A 609 -58.68 -17.12 -7.56
CA VAL A 609 -58.99 -18.36 -6.85
C VAL A 609 -59.10 -19.51 -7.85
N ILE A 610 -58.49 -20.65 -7.54
CA ILE A 610 -58.78 -21.90 -8.24
C ILE A 610 -60.13 -22.41 -7.72
N PRO A 611 -61.18 -22.55 -8.57
CA PRO A 611 -62.49 -22.98 -8.13
C PRO A 611 -62.43 -24.34 -7.42
N SER A 612 -63.04 -24.44 -6.23
CA SER A 612 -63.13 -25.68 -5.47
C SER A 612 -64.35 -25.67 -4.54
N GLU A 613 -64.97 -26.83 -4.36
CA GLU A 613 -66.03 -27.03 -3.36
C GLU A 613 -65.48 -27.16 -1.93
N ASN A 614 -64.18 -27.39 -1.78
CA ASN A 614 -63.52 -27.48 -0.48
C ASN A 614 -63.44 -26.10 0.18
N ALA A 615 -63.58 -26.04 1.51
CA ALA A 615 -63.44 -24.79 2.27
C ALA A 615 -62.08 -24.10 2.05
N ARG A 616 -61.04 -24.88 1.78
CA ARG A 616 -59.70 -24.40 1.40
C ARG A 616 -59.38 -24.71 -0.05
N THR A 617 -58.79 -23.75 -0.74
CA THR A 617 -58.36 -23.87 -2.13
C THR A 617 -57.08 -23.08 -2.37
N TRP A 618 -56.58 -23.15 -3.60
CA TRP A 618 -55.40 -22.42 -4.03
C TRP A 618 -55.77 -21.05 -4.59
N LYS A 619 -54.94 -20.05 -4.28
CA LYS A 619 -54.93 -18.73 -4.90
C LYS A 619 -53.63 -18.58 -5.67
N ILE A 620 -53.71 -18.09 -6.90
CA ILE A 620 -52.54 -17.79 -7.75
C ILE A 620 -52.49 -16.28 -7.95
N GLU A 621 -51.32 -15.69 -7.76
CA GLU A 621 -51.08 -14.25 -7.83
C GLU A 621 -49.79 -13.98 -8.62
N PRO A 622 -49.85 -13.71 -9.93
CA PRO A 622 -48.76 -13.06 -10.64
C PRO A 622 -48.48 -11.66 -10.07
N GLN A 623 -47.20 -11.32 -10.03
CA GLN A 623 -46.66 -10.10 -9.45
C GLN A 623 -45.58 -9.55 -10.38
N ALA A 624 -45.55 -8.24 -10.55
CA ALA A 624 -44.48 -7.53 -11.24
C ALA A 624 -44.07 -6.30 -10.44
N GLN A 625 -42.78 -6.04 -10.30
CA GLN A 625 -42.24 -4.93 -9.54
C GLN A 625 -41.07 -4.28 -10.29
N VAL A 626 -41.01 -2.96 -10.21
CA VAL A 626 -39.85 -2.17 -10.61
C VAL A 626 -39.41 -1.34 -9.41
N ILE A 627 -38.10 -1.25 -9.20
CA ILE A 627 -37.46 -0.46 -8.16
C ILE A 627 -36.40 0.39 -8.85
N TYR A 628 -36.48 1.70 -8.65
CA TYR A 628 -35.37 2.61 -8.93
C TYR A 628 -34.59 2.83 -7.64
N SER A 629 -33.26 2.79 -7.72
CA SER A 629 -32.35 3.01 -6.60
C SER A 629 -31.24 3.96 -7.04
N TYR A 630 -30.97 4.96 -6.20
CA TYR A 630 -29.84 5.87 -6.30
C TYR A 630 -28.99 5.69 -5.03
N LEU A 631 -27.68 5.51 -5.16
CA LEU A 631 -26.74 5.43 -4.04
C LEU A 631 -25.50 6.26 -4.37
N ASP A 632 -25.25 7.29 -3.57
CA ASP A 632 -24.03 8.10 -3.64
C ASP A 632 -23.11 7.70 -2.49
N GLN A 633 -21.89 7.30 -2.82
CA GLN A 633 -20.85 6.95 -1.85
C GLN A 633 -19.74 7.99 -1.93
N GLU A 634 -19.22 8.44 -0.78
CA GLU A 634 -18.12 9.39 -0.77
C GLU A 634 -16.87 8.82 -1.46
N ASN A 635 -16.42 9.51 -2.51
CA ASN A 635 -15.12 9.25 -3.13
C ASN A 635 -14.02 9.62 -2.12
N HIS A 636 -13.17 8.67 -1.80
CA HIS A 636 -12.10 8.85 -0.82
C HIS A 636 -10.79 8.25 -1.32
N THR A 637 -9.70 8.60 -0.64
CA THR A 637 -8.37 8.06 -0.90
C THR A 637 -7.85 7.51 0.41
N ASP A 638 -7.48 6.23 0.40
CA ASP A 638 -6.94 5.56 1.57
C ASP A 638 -5.57 6.13 1.96
N ARG A 639 -5.06 5.73 3.13
CA ARG A 639 -3.76 6.21 3.64
C ARG A 639 -2.57 5.96 2.69
N ASP A 640 -2.61 4.93 1.87
CA ASP A 640 -1.52 4.54 0.97
C ASP A 640 -1.68 5.09 -0.45
N GLY A 641 -2.76 5.83 -0.71
CA GLY A 641 -2.99 6.55 -1.97
C GLY A 641 -3.94 5.85 -2.95
N VAL A 642 -4.67 4.81 -2.53
CA VAL A 642 -5.71 4.17 -3.36
C VAL A 642 -6.99 5.00 -3.31
N ARG A 643 -7.37 5.59 -4.43
CA ARG A 643 -8.61 6.32 -4.62
C ARG A 643 -9.72 5.38 -5.03
N VAL A 644 -10.78 5.31 -4.21
CA VAL A 644 -11.99 4.54 -4.49
C VAL A 644 -13.08 5.50 -4.98
N THR A 645 -13.65 5.20 -6.15
CA THR A 645 -14.65 6.05 -6.81
C THR A 645 -15.82 5.26 -7.35
N THR A 646 -17.01 5.82 -7.19
CA THR A 646 -18.24 5.32 -7.81
C THR A 646 -18.36 5.84 -9.25
N LEU A 647 -18.75 4.96 -10.19
CA LEU A 647 -18.83 5.27 -11.62
C LEU A 647 -20.21 5.75 -12.06
N ASP A 648 -21.25 5.17 -11.48
CA ASP A 648 -22.65 5.54 -11.66
C ASP A 648 -23.36 5.31 -10.32
N ASN A 649 -24.38 6.12 -10.03
CA ASN A 649 -25.13 6.05 -8.78
C ASN A 649 -26.53 5.45 -9.00
N ASP A 650 -26.99 5.37 -10.25
CA ASP A 650 -28.35 4.97 -10.61
C ASP A 650 -28.47 3.46 -10.89
N SER A 651 -29.57 2.86 -10.45
CA SER A 651 -29.90 1.46 -10.77
C SER A 651 -31.40 1.21 -10.86
N ILE A 652 -31.77 0.21 -11.68
CA ILE A 652 -33.14 -0.27 -11.84
C ILE A 652 -33.17 -1.78 -11.60
N PHE A 653 -34.01 -2.21 -10.66
CA PHE A 653 -34.29 -3.62 -10.39
C PHE A 653 -35.70 -3.96 -10.83
N GLY A 654 -35.86 -5.11 -11.48
CA GLY A 654 -37.12 -5.70 -11.88
C GLY A 654 -37.38 -7.03 -11.17
N ARG A 655 -38.63 -7.32 -10.86
CA ARG A 655 -39.08 -8.65 -10.42
C ARG A 655 -40.34 -9.03 -11.18
N LEU A 656 -40.37 -10.23 -11.73
CA LEU A 656 -41.57 -10.86 -12.27
C LEU A 656 -41.75 -12.22 -11.59
N GLY A 657 -42.89 -12.46 -10.98
CA GLY A 657 -43.10 -13.70 -10.24
C GLY A 657 -44.54 -14.16 -10.18
N VAL A 658 -44.72 -15.39 -9.72
CA VAL A 658 -46.03 -15.98 -9.44
C VAL A 658 -46.00 -16.59 -8.05
N LYS A 659 -46.94 -16.17 -7.21
CA LYS A 659 -47.17 -16.73 -5.88
C LYS A 659 -48.40 -17.61 -5.89
N SER A 660 -48.30 -18.77 -5.26
CA SER A 660 -49.41 -19.69 -5.04
C SER A 660 -49.58 -19.95 -3.55
N SER A 661 -50.79 -19.72 -3.01
CA SER A 661 -51.08 -19.86 -1.57
C SER A 661 -52.30 -20.74 -1.32
N TYR A 662 -52.24 -21.62 -0.32
CA TYR A 662 -53.35 -22.48 0.06
C TYR A 662 -54.17 -21.84 1.20
N PHE A 663 -55.31 -21.26 0.85
CA PHE A 663 -56.07 -20.32 1.68
C PHE A 663 -57.50 -20.82 1.95
N GLU A 664 -58.17 -20.24 2.94
CA GLU A 664 -59.57 -20.55 3.28
C GLU A 664 -60.52 -19.52 2.64
N GLN A 665 -61.51 -19.99 1.89
CA GLN A 665 -62.32 -19.16 0.98
C GLN A 665 -63.31 -18.21 1.69
N LYS A 666 -63.55 -18.40 3.00
CA LYS A 666 -64.58 -17.66 3.76
C LYS A 666 -64.05 -17.02 5.04
N ASP A 667 -63.13 -17.67 5.75
CA ASP A 667 -62.52 -17.17 7.00
C ASP A 667 -61.05 -17.62 7.08
N VAL A 668 -60.11 -16.72 6.78
CA VAL A 668 -58.64 -16.83 6.87
C VAL A 668 -58.16 -16.91 8.34
N LYS A 669 -58.71 -17.85 9.11
CA LYS A 669 -58.17 -18.22 10.43
C LYS A 669 -57.10 -19.30 10.33
N ALA A 670 -57.17 -20.14 9.29
CA ALA A 670 -56.19 -21.18 9.05
C ALA A 670 -54.86 -20.63 8.54
N TRP A 671 -53.76 -21.24 8.97
CA TRP A 671 -52.41 -20.98 8.47
C TRP A 671 -52.31 -21.30 6.97
N GLN A 672 -51.70 -20.38 6.22
CA GLN A 672 -51.63 -20.37 4.77
C GLN A 672 -50.19 -20.58 4.30
N PRO A 673 -49.82 -21.83 3.94
CA PRO A 673 -48.56 -22.04 3.26
C PRO A 673 -48.63 -21.46 1.85
N TYR A 674 -47.50 -20.96 1.37
CA TYR A 674 -47.35 -20.47 0.02
C TYR A 674 -45.98 -20.82 -0.55
N VAL A 675 -45.93 -20.85 -1.88
CA VAL A 675 -44.73 -20.93 -2.69
C VAL A 675 -44.74 -19.77 -3.67
N ALA A 676 -43.60 -19.13 -3.91
CA ALA A 676 -43.44 -18.16 -4.97
C ALA A 676 -42.20 -18.45 -5.79
N VAL A 677 -42.31 -18.26 -7.10
CA VAL A 677 -41.18 -18.31 -8.02
C VAL A 677 -41.07 -16.94 -8.66
N ASN A 678 -39.87 -16.34 -8.62
CA ASN A 678 -39.60 -15.03 -9.19
C ASN A 678 -38.39 -15.10 -10.12
N TRP A 679 -38.44 -14.32 -11.20
CA TRP A 679 -37.31 -13.89 -11.99
C TRP A 679 -36.96 -12.46 -11.57
N LEU A 680 -35.71 -12.24 -11.19
CA LEU A 680 -35.16 -10.96 -10.81
C LEU A 680 -34.26 -10.47 -11.96
N LYS A 681 -34.44 -9.21 -12.36
CA LYS A 681 -33.64 -8.54 -13.39
C LYS A 681 -32.94 -7.33 -12.79
N GLY A 682 -31.67 -7.14 -13.11
CA GLY A 682 -30.83 -6.05 -12.62
C GLY A 682 -29.88 -6.49 -11.52
N ALA A 683 -28.62 -6.12 -11.65
CA ALA A 683 -27.54 -6.41 -10.71
C ALA A 683 -27.28 -5.28 -9.70
N GLY A 684 -27.88 -4.11 -9.90
CA GLY A 684 -27.46 -2.91 -9.19
C GLY A 684 -26.57 -2.05 -10.06
N GLN A 685 -26.04 -0.98 -9.48
CA GLN A 685 -24.74 -0.49 -9.92
C GLN A 685 -23.72 -1.29 -9.12
N ASN A 686 -22.71 -1.81 -9.81
CA ASN A 686 -21.92 -2.89 -9.25
C ASN A 686 -20.47 -2.81 -9.71
N ASP A 687 -20.01 -1.64 -10.15
CA ASP A 687 -18.64 -1.44 -10.58
C ASP A 687 -18.00 -0.34 -9.72
N LEU A 688 -16.80 -0.55 -9.23
CA LEU A 688 -16.04 0.50 -8.53
C LEU A 688 -14.72 0.73 -9.25
N ALA A 689 -14.27 1.98 -9.26
CA ALA A 689 -12.97 2.32 -9.78
C ALA A 689 -11.95 2.51 -8.64
N PHE A 690 -10.79 1.88 -8.80
CA PHE A 690 -9.65 1.94 -7.88
C PHE A 690 -8.47 2.56 -8.64
N ASN A 691 -8.11 3.81 -8.34
CA ASN A 691 -7.14 4.58 -9.12
C ASN A 691 -7.43 4.57 -10.64
N ASP A 692 -8.70 4.75 -11.01
CA ASP A 692 -9.21 4.73 -12.39
C ASP A 692 -9.36 3.33 -13.02
N GLU A 693 -8.84 2.27 -12.41
CA GLU A 693 -9.09 0.90 -12.86
C GLU A 693 -10.48 0.44 -12.40
N THR A 694 -11.34 0.08 -13.35
CA THR A 694 -12.72 -0.34 -13.08
C THR A 694 -12.78 -1.83 -12.79
N VAL A 695 -13.29 -2.20 -11.62
CA VAL A 695 -13.52 -3.59 -11.24
C VAL A 695 -15.02 -3.85 -11.18
N SER A 696 -15.47 -4.84 -11.96
CA SER A 696 -16.84 -5.35 -11.96
C SER A 696 -17.08 -6.26 -10.76
N ASN A 697 -18.24 -6.13 -10.13
CA ASN A 697 -18.71 -7.04 -9.10
C ASN A 697 -19.29 -8.35 -9.68
N ASP A 698 -19.42 -8.48 -11.00
CA ASP A 698 -19.89 -9.69 -11.72
C ASP A 698 -21.21 -10.32 -11.22
N THR A 699 -22.00 -9.56 -10.46
CA THR A 699 -23.33 -9.98 -10.00
C THR A 699 -24.24 -10.22 -11.21
N PRO A 700 -24.89 -11.38 -11.33
CA PRO A 700 -25.68 -11.71 -12.51
C PRO A 700 -26.86 -10.75 -12.69
N GLU A 701 -27.05 -10.23 -13.90
CA GLU A 701 -28.22 -9.40 -14.20
C GLU A 701 -29.53 -10.18 -14.06
N ASP A 702 -29.51 -11.48 -14.32
CA ASP A 702 -30.69 -12.37 -14.31
C ASP A 702 -30.54 -13.40 -13.20
N ARG A 703 -31.49 -13.41 -12.26
CA ARG A 703 -31.49 -14.35 -11.12
C ARG A 703 -32.84 -15.02 -10.96
N GLY A 704 -32.84 -16.33 -10.69
CA GLY A 704 -34.03 -17.07 -10.29
C GLY A 704 -34.17 -17.07 -8.77
N GLN A 705 -35.39 -16.92 -8.26
CA GLN A 705 -35.69 -16.96 -6.83
C GLN A 705 -36.84 -17.91 -6.54
N LEU A 706 -36.67 -18.76 -5.53
CA LEU A 706 -37.72 -19.60 -4.95
C LEU A 706 -37.98 -19.15 -3.52
N GLU A 707 -39.25 -19.00 -3.16
CA GLU A 707 -39.67 -18.68 -1.80
C GLU A 707 -40.68 -19.69 -1.27
N LEU A 708 -40.51 -20.05 -0.01
CA LEU A 708 -41.43 -20.89 0.74
C LEU A 708 -41.81 -20.16 2.02
N GLY A 709 -43.10 -20.09 2.32
CA GLY A 709 -43.52 -19.42 3.54
C GLY A 709 -44.86 -19.88 4.07
N VAL A 710 -45.16 -19.43 5.27
CA VAL A 710 -46.44 -19.68 5.94
C VAL A 710 -46.87 -18.43 6.69
N THR A 711 -48.14 -18.07 6.56
CA THR A 711 -48.73 -16.91 7.24
C THR A 711 -49.99 -17.32 8.00
N GLY A 712 -50.17 -16.84 9.22
CA GLY A 712 -51.38 -17.14 10.00
C GLY A 712 -51.60 -16.20 11.17
N ASN A 713 -52.79 -16.28 11.76
CA ASN A 713 -53.17 -15.48 12.93
C ASN A 713 -52.55 -16.08 14.20
N LEU A 714 -51.89 -15.24 14.99
CA LEU A 714 -51.50 -15.57 16.37
C LEU A 714 -52.68 -15.35 17.33
N ASN A 715 -53.45 -14.28 17.09
CA ASN A 715 -54.67 -13.95 17.81
C ASN A 715 -55.60 -13.14 16.89
N GLU A 716 -56.68 -12.58 17.44
CA GLU A 716 -57.65 -11.81 16.64
C GLU A 716 -57.06 -10.53 16.02
N THR A 717 -55.96 -9.98 16.51
CA THR A 717 -55.39 -8.71 16.04
C THR A 717 -53.99 -8.85 15.42
N THR A 718 -53.33 -9.98 15.61
CA THR A 718 -51.92 -10.16 15.26
C THR A 718 -51.71 -11.35 14.35
N THR A 719 -50.92 -11.17 13.29
CA THR A 719 -50.52 -12.23 12.36
C THR A 719 -49.02 -12.39 12.33
N LEU A 720 -48.54 -13.62 12.14
CA LEU A 720 -47.14 -13.96 11.93
C LEU A 720 -46.96 -14.55 10.53
N SER A 721 -45.91 -14.12 9.85
CA SER A 721 -45.43 -14.74 8.62
C SER A 721 -43.96 -15.15 8.77
N LEU A 722 -43.66 -16.36 8.30
CA LEU A 722 -42.31 -16.89 8.22
C LEU A 722 -42.03 -17.24 6.76
N ARG A 723 -40.86 -16.86 6.25
CA ARG A 723 -40.44 -17.14 4.87
C ARG A 723 -38.96 -17.50 4.82
N ALA A 724 -38.65 -18.48 3.99
CA ALA A 724 -37.29 -18.78 3.52
C ALA A 724 -37.23 -18.55 2.01
N SER A 725 -36.07 -18.10 1.52
CA SER A 725 -35.83 -17.84 0.10
C SER A 725 -34.45 -18.34 -0.33
N GLY A 726 -34.35 -18.84 -1.55
CA GLY A 726 -33.09 -19.11 -2.24
C GLY A 726 -33.07 -18.40 -3.59
N GLU A 727 -31.91 -17.86 -3.96
CA GLU A 727 -31.64 -17.21 -5.24
C GLU A 727 -30.42 -17.82 -5.91
N TRP A 728 -30.47 -17.95 -7.23
CA TRP A 728 -29.39 -18.52 -8.05
C TRP A 728 -29.24 -17.73 -9.36
N GLY A 729 -28.01 -17.59 -9.84
CA GLY A 729 -27.68 -16.91 -11.09
C GLY A 729 -26.44 -17.52 -11.75
N GLU A 730 -25.89 -16.83 -12.75
CA GLU A 730 -24.58 -17.15 -13.34
C GLU A 730 -23.44 -16.87 -12.34
N ASN A 731 -22.18 -17.14 -12.73
CA ASN A 731 -20.98 -16.85 -11.93
C ASN A 731 -21.02 -17.41 -10.50
N SER A 732 -21.54 -18.65 -10.34
CA SER A 732 -21.69 -19.32 -9.04
C SER A 732 -22.50 -18.55 -7.99
N TYR A 733 -23.23 -17.50 -8.38
CA TYR A 733 -23.99 -16.67 -7.46
C TYR A 733 -25.08 -17.49 -6.76
N ALA A 734 -25.07 -17.43 -5.43
CA ALA A 734 -26.11 -17.97 -4.60
C ALA A 734 -26.42 -17.03 -3.43
N ALA A 735 -27.71 -16.88 -3.13
CA ALA A 735 -28.14 -16.16 -1.93
C ALA A 735 -29.25 -16.90 -1.21
N TYR A 736 -29.23 -16.82 0.12
CA TYR A 736 -30.20 -17.46 1.00
C TYR A 736 -30.74 -16.44 1.98
N GLY A 737 -32.04 -16.50 2.24
CA GLY A 737 -32.72 -15.51 3.07
C GLY A 737 -33.75 -16.10 4.00
N GLY A 738 -33.92 -15.43 5.14
CA GLY A 738 -34.97 -15.68 6.12
C GLY A 738 -35.71 -14.39 6.42
N HIS A 739 -37.03 -14.47 6.60
CA HIS A 739 -37.86 -13.32 6.88
C HIS A 739 -38.96 -13.66 7.89
N ILE A 740 -39.10 -12.83 8.92
CA ILE A 740 -40.10 -12.94 9.97
C ILE A 740 -40.87 -11.63 9.98
N LEU A 741 -42.19 -11.69 9.77
CA LEU A 741 -43.08 -10.53 9.77
C LEU A 741 -44.17 -10.68 10.82
N LEU A 742 -44.35 -9.64 11.62
CA LEU A 742 -45.45 -9.45 12.54
C LEU A 742 -46.30 -8.28 12.06
N ASN A 743 -47.61 -8.49 11.97
CA ASN A 743 -48.60 -7.42 11.75
C ASN A 743 -49.54 -7.36 12.93
N HIS A 744 -49.92 -6.15 13.36
CA HIS A 744 -50.90 -5.90 14.41
C HIS A 744 -51.88 -4.82 13.94
N ARG A 745 -53.15 -5.18 13.84
CA ARG A 745 -54.24 -4.26 13.48
C ARG A 745 -54.88 -3.62 14.71
N TRP A 746 -55.33 -2.37 14.60
CA TRP A 746 -55.97 -1.62 15.68
C TRP A 746 -56.98 -0.58 15.16
#